data_AF-A0AAV9F6L8-F1
#
_entry.id   AF-A0AAV9F6L8-F1
#
_cell.length_a   1.000
_cell.length_b   1.000
_cell.length_c   1.000
_cell.angle_alpha   90.00
_cell.angle_beta   90.00
_cell.angle_gamma   90.00
#
_symmetry.space_group_name_H-M   'P 1'
#
loop_
_entity.id
_entity.type
_entity.pdbx_description
1 polymer ?
#
loop_
_entity_poly.entity_id
_entity_poly.type
_entity_poly.pdbx_seq_one_letter_code
_entity_poly.pdbx_strand_id
1 'polypeptide(L)'
;MPNSTSWEFLINSRYHKNYCKQSSISGISLTSLDSGRLQYCSPPTLDERERSFYSQLLTETLDSLHALYENLKLNELRKRDLGLLAVLLCQIAASIGEASYMDHYIRDFPTLLLEVKPCHSTSSLRTPPCLFRWLERCLQLGCHATNMNDLPPLVRSDGTLVVSWSRKIVCFYSLLLGAKRTGRMLSSGVLCNISKGSAHTPEELTVLAMVSERFGLQQLDLLPVGVSLPLRHALDKCRESPPTDWPASAYVLVGREDLALACLGRTSRPKEHEHQNCGNLTSISTPYMLHLLPVTVPSSISDTSGLDNASKLDADSNDWSTEDGMEHIFNSSTQLRFGHDLRLNEVKRLLSSARPVAVQTPVNPSASDQDLQQLQLWHLAQRTTALPLGRGAFTLATTYTLFTEGLEVPRLVLAGRLPSQQNATVNLDPNTRNMVELRSWPEFHNGVAAGLRLAPFQGKMSRTWISYNKPEEPNVTHAGLLLALGMHGHLRVLTITDVYQYLSQEHDITTVGILLGMAASHRGTMNPAISKMLYLHIPSRHPSSFPELELPTLLQSAALMAVGLLYEGSAHPLTMKFLLGEIGRRSGGDNVLEREGYAVAAGSAMGLVALGRGKNAFGLMETLVDRLFQYVGGKEYSSERSLNVAQTLEDPNRTGQIMDGTNVNIDVTAPGATIAIALIFLKTESEVMASRLSIPLTHFDLNYVRPDFIMLRIIARNMIMWNSVYPSGDWIDCQIPAIIKTGVSNLRDEQGDIEDFDVEALVQGYVNIVTGACISIGLKYAGTRNGEAQELLYCYAVYFLSEIKPISVAVTSSLPKGLSKYVDRGTLETCLHLVVLSLSVVMAGSGHLQTFRLLRYLRSRSSADGHISYGIQMAVSLAIGFLFLGAGLRTFSTCNSAIAALLIALYPRLPTGPNDNRCHLQAFRHLYVLATESRWVQQWMLTQAYQFMRLLK
;
A
#
# COMPACT_ATOMS: atom_id res chain seq x y z
N MET A 1 2.48 84.57 -29.93
CA MET A 1 2.93 83.43 -30.76
C MET A 1 3.78 82.52 -29.89
N PRO A 2 3.67 81.18 -29.90
CA PRO A 2 2.58 80.33 -30.40
C PRO A 2 2.38 79.09 -29.48
N ASN A 3 1.44 79.08 -28.52
CA ASN A 3 1.11 77.84 -27.78
C ASN A 3 -0.39 77.71 -27.43
N SER A 4 -1.23 78.73 -27.66
CA SER A 4 -2.67 78.64 -27.41
C SER A 4 -3.40 77.79 -28.46
N THR A 5 -2.92 77.78 -29.71
CA THR A 5 -3.53 76.99 -30.80
C THR A 5 -3.34 75.48 -30.59
N SER A 6 -2.20 75.05 -30.04
CA SER A 6 -1.94 73.65 -29.70
C SER A 6 -2.77 73.18 -28.52
N TRP A 7 -3.01 74.06 -27.54
CA TRP A 7 -3.87 73.80 -26.39
C TRP A 7 -5.35 73.76 -26.78
N GLU A 8 -5.82 74.70 -27.60
CA GLU A 8 -7.17 74.66 -28.19
C GLU A 8 -7.34 73.47 -29.13
N PHE A 9 -6.32 73.09 -29.89
CA PHE A 9 -6.32 71.87 -30.70
C PHE A 9 -6.39 70.63 -29.84
N LEU A 10 -5.65 70.58 -28.72
CA LEU A 10 -5.71 69.48 -27.75
C LEU A 10 -7.12 69.38 -27.17
N ILE A 11 -7.69 70.48 -26.66
CA ILE A 11 -9.05 70.51 -26.08
C ILE A 11 -10.11 70.11 -27.12
N ASN A 12 -9.96 70.56 -28.36
CA ASN A 12 -10.88 70.21 -29.44
C ASN A 12 -10.59 68.84 -30.08
N SER A 13 -9.46 68.21 -29.77
CA SER A 13 -9.06 66.93 -30.34
C SER A 13 -10.05 65.83 -29.96
N ARG A 14 -10.24 64.89 -30.87
CA ARG A 14 -11.03 63.67 -30.60
C ARG A 14 -10.44 62.87 -29.44
N TYR A 15 -9.12 62.92 -29.27
CA TYR A 15 -8.43 62.25 -28.17
C TYR A 15 -8.83 62.83 -26.81
N HIS A 16 -8.79 64.15 -26.63
CA HIS A 16 -9.17 64.79 -25.37
C HIS A 16 -10.66 64.63 -25.05
N LYS A 17 -11.53 64.78 -26.06
CA LYS A 17 -12.98 64.52 -25.89
C LYS A 17 -13.26 63.07 -25.48
N ASN A 18 -12.54 62.09 -26.04
CA ASN A 18 -12.66 60.70 -25.65
C ASN A 18 -12.05 60.42 -24.27
N TYR A 19 -10.94 61.07 -23.93
CA TYR A 19 -10.30 60.98 -22.62
C TYR A 19 -11.24 61.47 -21.52
N CYS A 20 -11.82 62.67 -21.67
CA CYS A 20 -12.77 63.24 -20.72
C CYS A 20 -14.07 62.41 -20.59
N LYS A 21 -14.54 61.78 -21.67
CA LYS A 21 -15.69 60.85 -21.64
C LYS A 21 -15.39 59.54 -20.91
N GLN A 22 -14.14 59.06 -20.95
CA GLN A 22 -13.72 57.79 -20.31
C GLN A 22 -13.26 57.96 -18.87
N SER A 23 -12.76 59.15 -18.50
CA SER A 23 -12.23 59.48 -17.19
C SER A 23 -13.27 60.14 -16.27
N SER A 24 -14.53 59.68 -16.27
CA SER A 24 -15.48 60.05 -15.22
C SER A 24 -15.06 59.38 -13.90
N ILE A 25 -13.95 59.84 -13.33
CA ILE A 25 -13.59 59.64 -11.93
C ILE A 25 -14.68 60.37 -11.15
N SER A 26 -15.48 59.63 -10.40
CA SER A 26 -16.42 60.20 -9.43
C SER A 26 -15.64 61.10 -8.45
N GLY A 27 -15.69 62.42 -8.66
CA GLY A 27 -15.07 63.39 -7.75
C GLY A 27 -14.55 64.71 -8.37
N ILE A 28 -14.34 64.82 -9.68
CA ILE A 28 -13.89 66.08 -10.31
C ILE A 28 -14.85 66.48 -11.43
N SER A 29 -15.73 67.45 -11.17
CA SER A 29 -16.54 68.10 -12.19
C SER A 29 -15.68 69.09 -12.98
N LEU A 30 -15.13 68.68 -14.13
CA LEU A 30 -14.65 69.62 -15.14
C LEU A 30 -15.84 70.01 -16.01
N THR A 31 -16.20 71.29 -15.94
CA THR A 31 -17.27 71.94 -16.72
C THR A 31 -17.06 71.69 -18.22
N SER A 32 -17.98 70.96 -18.85
CA SER A 32 -18.01 70.81 -20.29
C SER A 32 -18.53 72.12 -20.91
N LEU A 33 -17.65 72.90 -21.53
CA LEU A 33 -18.04 73.98 -22.44
C LEU A 33 -18.04 73.47 -23.89
N ASP A 34 -19.21 73.67 -24.51
CA ASP A 34 -19.55 73.66 -25.92
C ASP A 34 -19.68 72.35 -26.73
N SER A 35 -20.93 72.21 -27.16
CA SER A 35 -21.56 71.31 -28.11
C SER A 35 -21.10 71.55 -29.55
N GLY A 36 -20.53 70.52 -30.18
CA GLY A 36 -20.50 70.38 -31.64
C GLY A 36 -21.69 69.53 -32.08
N ARG A 37 -22.79 70.17 -32.49
CA ARG A 37 -23.93 69.51 -33.15
C ARG A 37 -23.44 68.81 -34.43
N LEU A 38 -23.63 67.49 -34.53
CA LEU A 38 -23.56 66.81 -35.82
C LEU A 38 -24.83 67.16 -36.62
N GLN A 39 -24.62 67.79 -37.76
CA GLN A 39 -25.67 68.17 -38.71
C GLN A 39 -26.10 66.90 -39.45
N TYR A 40 -27.35 66.46 -39.26
CA TYR A 40 -27.94 65.38 -40.05
C TYR A 40 -28.07 65.84 -41.51
N CYS A 41 -27.49 65.09 -42.44
CA CYS A 41 -27.92 65.12 -43.84
C CYS A 41 -29.35 64.57 -43.90
N SER A 42 -30.26 65.35 -44.49
CA SER A 42 -31.57 64.89 -44.94
C SER A 42 -31.44 63.61 -45.77
N PRO A 43 -32.34 62.63 -45.64
CA PRO A 43 -32.29 61.43 -46.47
C PRO A 43 -32.42 61.84 -47.95
N PRO A 44 -31.65 61.23 -48.87
CA PRO A 44 -31.87 61.44 -50.29
C PRO A 44 -33.28 60.95 -50.65
N THR A 45 -33.96 61.69 -51.52
CA THR A 45 -35.27 61.35 -52.06
C THR A 45 -35.15 60.09 -52.93
N LEU A 46 -35.22 58.91 -52.31
CA LEU A 46 -35.28 57.60 -52.97
C LEU A 46 -36.73 57.16 -53.18
N ASP A 47 -36.98 56.43 -54.28
CA ASP A 47 -38.27 55.91 -54.74
C ASP A 47 -38.92 54.96 -53.70
N GLU A 48 -40.26 54.91 -53.66
CA GLU A 48 -41.04 54.18 -52.64
C GLU A 48 -40.79 52.66 -52.59
N ARG A 49 -40.40 52.03 -53.71
CA ARG A 49 -40.05 50.59 -53.76
C ARG A 49 -38.65 50.30 -53.24
N GLU A 50 -37.73 51.24 -53.34
CA GLU A 50 -36.37 51.10 -52.78
C GLU A 50 -36.42 51.32 -51.27
N ARG A 51 -37.25 52.26 -50.79
CA ARG A 51 -37.47 52.49 -49.35
C ARG A 51 -37.95 51.24 -48.61
N SER A 52 -38.83 50.43 -49.18
CA SER A 52 -39.30 49.21 -48.52
C SER A 52 -38.19 48.15 -48.41
N PHE A 53 -37.42 47.93 -49.48
CA PHE A 53 -36.28 47.00 -49.47
C PHE A 53 -35.16 47.45 -48.50
N TYR A 54 -34.78 48.73 -48.54
CA TYR A 54 -33.79 49.28 -47.60
C TYR A 54 -34.30 49.27 -46.16
N SER A 55 -35.60 49.53 -45.92
CA SER A 55 -36.18 49.46 -44.57
C SER A 55 -36.19 48.02 -44.02
N GLN A 56 -36.45 47.02 -44.85
CA GLN A 56 -36.44 45.61 -44.44
C GLN A 56 -35.01 45.14 -44.14
N LEU A 57 -34.05 45.46 -45.00
CA LEU A 57 -32.63 45.18 -44.78
C LEU A 57 -32.11 45.88 -43.51
N LEU A 58 -32.45 47.15 -43.32
CA LEU A 58 -32.05 47.90 -42.12
C LEU A 58 -32.68 47.31 -40.85
N THR A 59 -33.92 46.84 -40.91
CA THR A 59 -34.58 46.16 -39.79
C THR A 59 -33.88 44.83 -39.44
N GLU A 60 -33.56 44.01 -40.44
CA GLU A 60 -32.82 42.76 -40.23
C GLU A 60 -31.39 43.00 -39.71
N THR A 61 -30.72 44.06 -40.19
CA THR A 61 -29.40 44.45 -39.68
C THR A 61 -29.48 44.96 -38.25
N LEU A 62 -30.54 45.69 -37.89
CA LEU A 62 -30.78 46.16 -36.53
C LEU A 62 -31.01 44.98 -35.59
N ASP A 63 -31.88 44.03 -35.95
CA ASP A 63 -32.14 42.84 -35.13
C ASP A 63 -30.88 41.97 -34.95
N SER A 64 -30.06 41.87 -36.00
CA SER A 64 -28.81 41.09 -35.98
C SER A 64 -27.71 41.73 -35.14
N LEU A 65 -27.48 43.02 -35.33
CA LEU A 65 -26.48 43.78 -34.56
C LEU A 65 -26.94 43.98 -33.11
N HIS A 66 -28.24 44.06 -32.86
CA HIS A 66 -28.79 44.10 -31.51
C HIS A 66 -28.58 42.78 -30.75
N ALA A 67 -28.71 41.62 -31.41
CA ALA A 67 -28.36 40.33 -30.80
C ALA A 67 -26.86 40.26 -30.43
N LEU A 68 -25.99 40.84 -31.26
CA LEU A 68 -24.55 40.98 -30.96
C LEU A 68 -24.32 41.93 -29.78
N TYR A 69 -25.03 43.06 -29.73
CA TYR A 69 -24.98 44.02 -28.63
C TYR A 69 -25.32 43.37 -27.28
N GLU A 70 -26.42 42.64 -27.21
CA GLU A 70 -26.82 41.91 -26.00
C GLU A 70 -25.81 40.79 -25.63
N ASN A 71 -25.17 40.15 -26.60
CA ASN A 71 -24.10 39.18 -26.34
C ASN A 71 -22.83 39.84 -25.78
N LEU A 72 -22.45 41.03 -26.26
CA LEU A 72 -21.30 41.78 -25.78
C LEU A 72 -21.50 42.31 -24.35
N LYS A 73 -22.74 42.58 -23.93
CA LYS A 73 -23.06 42.94 -22.53
C LYS A 73 -22.61 41.90 -21.51
N LEU A 74 -22.52 40.64 -21.90
CA LEU A 74 -22.14 39.53 -21.03
C LEU A 74 -20.62 39.38 -20.89
N ASN A 75 -19.82 40.20 -21.58
CA ASN A 75 -18.36 40.15 -21.50
C ASN A 75 -17.80 41.52 -21.06
N GLU A 76 -17.34 41.58 -19.81
CA GLU A 76 -16.79 42.78 -19.18
C GLU A 76 -15.59 43.37 -19.93
N LEU A 77 -14.80 42.55 -20.64
CA LEU A 77 -13.63 43.02 -21.39
C LEU A 77 -14.00 43.80 -22.66
N ARG A 78 -15.23 43.66 -23.17
CA ARG A 78 -15.67 44.25 -24.45
C ARG A 78 -16.54 45.50 -24.29
N LYS A 79 -16.57 46.12 -23.11
CA LYS A 79 -17.35 47.35 -22.83
C LYS A 79 -17.07 48.51 -23.81
N ARG A 80 -15.83 48.65 -24.29
CA ARG A 80 -15.48 49.70 -25.27
C ARG A 80 -16.20 49.49 -26.60
N ASP A 81 -16.22 48.26 -27.09
CA ASP A 81 -16.88 47.92 -28.35
C ASP A 81 -18.39 48.01 -28.24
N LEU A 82 -18.93 47.65 -27.07
CA LEU A 82 -20.35 47.82 -26.75
C LEU A 82 -20.79 49.29 -26.89
N GLY A 83 -19.97 50.24 -26.39
CA GLY A 83 -20.24 51.66 -26.52
C GLY A 83 -20.22 52.16 -27.97
N LEU A 84 -19.27 51.69 -28.79
CA LEU A 84 -19.21 52.03 -30.22
C LEU A 84 -20.39 51.46 -31.00
N LEU A 85 -20.78 50.21 -30.69
CA LEU A 85 -21.92 49.55 -31.31
C LEU A 85 -23.24 50.22 -30.93
N ALA A 86 -23.38 50.70 -29.70
CA ALA A 86 -24.56 51.44 -29.26
C ALA A 86 -24.78 52.72 -30.07
N VAL A 87 -23.73 53.48 -30.38
CA VAL A 87 -23.81 54.69 -31.24
C VAL A 87 -24.38 54.35 -32.61
N LEU A 88 -23.84 53.30 -33.26
CA LEU A 88 -24.30 52.84 -34.56
C LEU A 88 -25.76 52.38 -34.52
N LEU A 89 -26.12 51.57 -33.52
CA LEU A 89 -27.47 51.04 -33.35
C LEU A 89 -28.49 52.15 -33.07
N CYS A 90 -28.12 53.18 -32.30
CA CYS A 90 -28.95 54.38 -32.10
C CYS A 90 -29.19 55.13 -33.42
N GLN A 91 -28.18 55.28 -34.27
CA GLN A 91 -28.33 55.94 -35.57
C GLN A 91 -29.23 55.15 -36.53
N ILE A 92 -29.06 53.82 -36.57
CA ILE A 92 -29.91 52.92 -37.37
C ILE A 92 -31.35 52.97 -36.84
N ALA A 93 -31.56 52.86 -35.53
CA ALA A 93 -32.90 52.95 -34.93
C ALA A 93 -33.57 54.31 -35.19
N ALA A 94 -32.82 55.42 -35.12
CA ALA A 94 -33.31 56.75 -35.45
C ALA A 94 -33.73 56.88 -36.93
N SER A 95 -33.00 56.22 -37.84
CA SER A 95 -33.33 56.21 -39.28
C SER A 95 -34.57 55.39 -39.62
N ILE A 96 -34.88 54.35 -38.84
CA ILE A 96 -36.06 53.49 -39.01
C ILE A 96 -37.28 54.07 -38.27
N GLY A 97 -37.07 54.91 -37.24
CA GLY A 97 -38.13 55.49 -36.41
C GLY A 97 -38.52 54.63 -35.19
N GLU A 98 -37.68 53.68 -34.79
CA GLU A 98 -37.93 52.77 -33.67
C GLU A 98 -37.55 53.40 -32.32
N ALA A 99 -38.50 54.11 -31.71
CA ALA A 99 -38.29 54.83 -30.44
C ALA A 99 -37.96 53.92 -29.24
N SER A 100 -38.50 52.70 -29.19
CA SER A 100 -38.25 51.75 -28.10
C SER A 100 -36.80 51.26 -28.05
N TYR A 101 -36.18 51.00 -29.21
CA TYR A 101 -34.77 50.62 -29.30
C TYR A 101 -33.85 51.78 -28.91
N MET A 102 -34.18 53.01 -29.30
CA MET A 102 -33.44 54.19 -28.86
C MET A 102 -33.47 54.36 -27.34
N ASP A 103 -34.65 54.24 -26.71
CA ASP A 103 -34.78 54.30 -25.24
C ASP A 103 -33.94 53.21 -24.56
N HIS A 104 -33.93 51.98 -25.08
CA HIS A 104 -33.11 50.89 -24.54
C HIS A 104 -31.62 51.21 -24.52
N TYR A 105 -31.05 51.68 -25.63
CA TYR A 105 -29.62 52.03 -25.67
C TYR A 105 -29.28 53.26 -24.84
N ILE A 106 -30.20 54.23 -24.74
CA ILE A 106 -30.03 55.43 -23.92
C ILE A 106 -30.02 55.06 -22.42
N ARG A 107 -30.84 54.10 -21.99
CA ARG A 107 -30.82 53.60 -20.61
C ARG A 107 -29.51 52.91 -20.26
N ASP A 108 -28.92 52.17 -21.19
CA ASP A 108 -27.61 51.54 -20.99
C ASP A 108 -26.45 52.56 -21.03
N PHE A 109 -26.53 53.56 -21.92
CA PHE A 109 -25.50 54.59 -22.13
C PHE A 109 -26.13 56.00 -22.16
N PRO A 110 -26.31 56.65 -20.99
CA PRO A 110 -26.95 57.98 -20.89
C PRO A 110 -26.23 59.08 -21.68
N THR A 111 -24.93 58.91 -21.97
CA THR A 111 -24.12 59.84 -22.75
C THR A 111 -24.57 60.00 -24.20
N LEU A 112 -25.33 59.04 -24.75
CA LEU A 112 -25.86 59.07 -26.12
C LEU A 112 -27.00 60.09 -26.29
N LEU A 113 -27.64 60.50 -25.19
CA LEU A 113 -28.73 61.47 -25.16
C LEU A 113 -28.26 62.86 -25.64
N LEU A 114 -26.96 63.15 -25.53
CA LEU A 114 -26.34 64.39 -26.00
C LEU A 114 -26.07 64.41 -27.52
N GLU A 115 -26.04 63.25 -28.18
CA GLU A 115 -25.62 63.11 -29.58
C GLU A 115 -26.78 62.95 -30.56
N VAL A 116 -27.97 62.56 -30.10
CA VAL A 116 -29.14 62.22 -30.94
C VAL A 116 -30.33 63.12 -30.61
N LYS A 117 -31.00 63.69 -31.62
CA LYS A 117 -32.26 64.44 -31.43
C LYS A 117 -33.41 63.48 -31.13
N PRO A 118 -34.28 63.75 -30.14
CA PRO A 118 -35.46 62.93 -29.89
C PRO A 118 -36.44 63.02 -31.08
N CYS A 119 -36.83 61.88 -31.64
CA CYS A 119 -37.90 61.82 -32.63
C CYS A 119 -39.25 62.16 -31.97
N HIS A 120 -40.04 63.02 -32.62
CA HIS A 120 -41.42 63.31 -32.21
C HIS A 120 -42.33 62.13 -32.56
N SER A 121 -42.78 61.42 -31.52
CA SER A 121 -44.02 60.62 -31.44
C SER A 121 -44.40 59.74 -32.64
N THR A 122 -43.96 58.48 -32.61
CA THR A 122 -44.74 57.33 -33.11
C THR A 122 -44.58 56.17 -32.13
N SER A 123 -45.68 55.57 -31.67
CA SER A 123 -45.67 54.37 -30.84
C SER A 123 -45.04 53.21 -31.62
N SER A 124 -43.80 52.87 -31.31
CA SER A 124 -43.15 51.66 -31.84
C SER A 124 -43.95 50.42 -31.39
N LEU A 125 -44.38 49.57 -32.34
CA LEU A 125 -45.06 48.30 -32.02
C LEU A 125 -44.09 47.24 -31.45
N ARG A 126 -42.78 47.38 -31.68
CA ARG A 126 -41.77 46.38 -31.29
C ARG A 126 -41.08 46.74 -29.98
N THR A 127 -40.88 45.73 -29.13
CA THR A 127 -40.11 45.83 -27.89
C THR A 127 -38.73 45.21 -28.11
N PRO A 128 -37.63 45.90 -27.76
CA PRO A 128 -36.29 45.34 -27.95
C PRO A 128 -36.05 44.17 -26.99
N PRO A 129 -35.52 43.03 -27.49
CA PRO A 129 -35.18 41.90 -26.65
C PRO A 129 -34.02 42.27 -25.71
N CYS A 130 -34.16 42.00 -24.41
CA CYS A 130 -33.14 42.35 -23.42
C CYS A 130 -32.79 41.11 -22.59
N LEU A 131 -31.53 40.66 -22.68
CA LEU A 131 -31.09 39.45 -21.99
C LEU A 131 -31.10 39.63 -20.47
N PHE A 132 -30.74 40.81 -19.95
CA PHE A 132 -30.81 41.07 -18.51
C PHE A 132 -32.24 41.06 -17.98
N ARG A 133 -33.20 41.62 -18.73
CA ARG A 133 -34.63 41.54 -18.39
C ARG A 133 -35.12 40.09 -18.42
N TRP A 134 -34.68 39.31 -19.40
CA TRP A 134 -34.98 37.88 -19.46
C TRP A 134 -34.43 37.14 -18.24
N LEU A 135 -33.17 37.35 -17.88
CA LEU A 135 -32.53 36.73 -16.71
C LEU A 135 -33.21 37.13 -15.39
N GLU A 136 -33.56 38.41 -15.23
CA GLU A 136 -34.28 38.90 -14.05
C GLU A 136 -35.66 38.25 -13.92
N ARG A 137 -36.45 38.23 -15.00
CA ARG A 137 -37.76 37.56 -15.03
C ARG A 137 -37.63 36.06 -14.80
N CYS A 138 -36.57 35.45 -15.33
CA CYS A 138 -36.26 34.04 -15.14
C CYS A 138 -36.02 33.74 -13.65
N LEU A 139 -35.24 34.57 -12.96
CA LEU A 139 -34.99 34.43 -11.52
C LEU A 139 -36.24 34.69 -10.66
N GLN A 140 -37.09 35.64 -11.03
CA GLN A 140 -38.28 36.00 -10.24
C GLN A 140 -39.48 35.05 -10.44
N LEU A 141 -39.71 34.60 -11.67
CA LEU A 141 -40.95 33.88 -12.08
C LEU A 141 -40.68 32.46 -12.63
N GLY A 142 -39.40 32.06 -12.75
CA GLY A 142 -38.99 30.78 -13.33
C GLY A 142 -39.00 30.76 -14.87
N CYS A 143 -38.38 29.74 -15.46
CA CYS A 143 -38.21 29.59 -16.92
C CYS A 143 -39.52 29.50 -17.72
N HIS A 144 -40.62 29.11 -17.09
CA HIS A 144 -41.91 28.88 -17.77
C HIS A 144 -42.73 30.16 -17.97
N ALA A 145 -42.42 31.23 -17.23
CA ALA A 145 -43.14 32.50 -17.26
C ALA A 145 -42.42 33.58 -18.08
N THR A 146 -41.23 33.30 -18.63
CA THR A 146 -40.47 34.28 -19.40
C THR A 146 -41.06 34.51 -20.78
N ASN A 147 -41.15 35.77 -21.21
CA ASN A 147 -41.65 36.11 -22.54
C ASN A 147 -40.58 35.76 -23.60
N MET A 148 -40.94 34.92 -24.57
CA MET A 148 -40.02 34.48 -25.63
C MET A 148 -39.56 35.64 -26.53
N ASN A 149 -40.25 36.78 -26.47
CA ASN A 149 -39.91 38.00 -27.19
C ASN A 149 -38.71 38.75 -26.56
N ASP A 150 -38.31 38.43 -25.33
CA ASP A 150 -37.12 39.03 -24.69
C ASP A 150 -35.80 38.36 -25.13
N LEU A 151 -35.87 37.21 -25.81
CA LEU A 151 -34.70 36.49 -26.34
C LEU A 151 -34.49 36.85 -27.82
N PRO A 152 -33.31 37.34 -28.23
CA PRO A 152 -33.02 37.57 -29.64
C PRO A 152 -33.12 36.27 -30.45
N PRO A 153 -33.76 36.27 -31.63
CA PRO A 153 -33.98 35.06 -32.43
C PRO A 153 -32.67 34.37 -32.85
N LEU A 154 -31.58 35.12 -33.00
CA LEU A 154 -30.22 34.60 -33.28
C LEU A 154 -29.61 33.75 -32.15
N VAL A 155 -30.10 33.88 -30.91
CA VAL A 155 -29.70 33.02 -29.78
C VAL A 155 -30.31 31.63 -29.91
N ARG A 156 -31.44 31.53 -30.62
CA ARG A 156 -32.24 30.31 -30.81
C ARG A 156 -31.91 29.57 -32.11
N SER A 157 -31.22 30.21 -33.06
CA SER A 157 -30.83 29.56 -34.31
C SER A 157 -29.64 28.63 -34.09
N ASP A 158 -29.73 27.42 -34.67
CA ASP A 158 -28.65 26.44 -34.59
C ASP A 158 -27.44 26.88 -35.46
N GLY A 159 -26.23 26.73 -34.91
CA GLY A 159 -24.96 26.91 -35.64
C GLY A 159 -24.35 28.32 -35.60
N THR A 160 -24.95 29.28 -34.92
CA THR A 160 -24.42 30.65 -34.81
C THR A 160 -23.35 30.79 -33.71
N LEU A 161 -22.07 30.87 -34.11
CA LEU A 161 -20.95 31.06 -33.18
C LEU A 161 -20.88 32.47 -32.57
N VAL A 162 -21.42 33.46 -33.28
CA VAL A 162 -21.35 34.90 -32.94
C VAL A 162 -22.04 35.21 -31.61
N VAL A 163 -23.12 34.48 -31.31
CA VAL A 163 -24.00 34.69 -30.15
C VAL A 163 -23.85 33.54 -29.13
N SER A 164 -22.68 32.89 -29.13
CA SER A 164 -22.43 31.68 -28.34
C SER A 164 -22.39 31.92 -26.82
N TRP A 165 -22.02 33.13 -26.37
CA TRP A 165 -21.96 33.47 -24.95
C TRP A 165 -23.35 33.56 -24.33
N SER A 166 -24.23 34.36 -24.93
CA SER A 166 -25.62 34.46 -24.49
C SER A 166 -26.36 33.13 -24.60
N ARG A 167 -26.14 32.34 -25.66
CA ARG A 167 -26.71 30.98 -25.77
C ARG A 167 -26.33 30.10 -24.57
N LYS A 168 -25.04 30.05 -24.21
CA LYS A 168 -24.55 29.22 -23.10
C LYS A 168 -25.16 29.64 -21.77
N ILE A 169 -25.17 30.94 -21.48
CA ILE A 169 -25.70 31.48 -20.23
C ILE A 169 -27.20 31.24 -20.13
N VAL A 170 -27.95 31.46 -21.22
CA VAL A 170 -29.37 31.15 -21.29
C VAL A 170 -29.61 29.65 -21.09
N CYS A 171 -28.77 28.75 -21.63
CA CYS A 171 -28.86 27.33 -21.27
C CYS A 171 -28.68 27.13 -19.76
N PHE A 172 -27.60 27.65 -19.16
CA PHE A 172 -27.29 27.38 -17.76
C PHE A 172 -28.39 27.87 -16.81
N TYR A 173 -28.91 29.08 -17.03
CA TYR A 173 -30.04 29.60 -16.27
C TYR A 173 -31.33 28.80 -16.51
N SER A 174 -31.55 28.36 -17.76
CA SER A 174 -32.70 27.52 -18.09
C SER A 174 -32.69 26.20 -17.31
N LEU A 175 -31.52 25.56 -17.22
CA LEU A 175 -31.32 24.30 -16.49
C LEU A 175 -31.43 24.48 -14.98
N LEU A 176 -30.78 25.51 -14.42
CA LEU A 176 -30.78 25.81 -12.99
C LEU A 176 -32.20 25.99 -12.44
N LEU A 177 -33.07 26.61 -13.23
CA LEU A 177 -34.45 26.93 -12.86
C LEU A 177 -35.47 25.94 -13.44
N GLY A 178 -35.02 24.74 -13.85
CA GLY A 178 -35.89 23.58 -14.07
C GLY A 178 -36.57 23.46 -15.43
N ALA A 179 -36.00 24.02 -16.50
CA ALA A 179 -36.54 23.87 -17.85
C ALA A 179 -36.68 22.40 -18.28
N LYS A 180 -37.85 22.03 -18.81
CA LYS A 180 -38.10 20.68 -19.34
C LYS A 180 -37.25 20.45 -20.60
N ARG A 181 -36.66 19.27 -20.69
CA ARG A 181 -35.78 18.86 -21.80
C ARG A 181 -36.53 17.99 -22.81
N THR A 182 -36.53 18.39 -24.07
CA THR A 182 -36.97 17.57 -25.21
C THR A 182 -35.77 17.33 -26.13
N GLY A 183 -35.08 16.21 -25.95
CA GLY A 183 -33.84 15.90 -26.68
C GLY A 183 -32.70 16.86 -26.32
N ARG A 184 -32.14 17.57 -27.31
CA ARG A 184 -31.09 18.60 -27.11
C ARG A 184 -31.64 20.01 -26.90
N MET A 185 -32.95 20.21 -27.03
CA MET A 185 -33.59 21.52 -26.91
C MET A 185 -34.27 21.67 -25.55
N LEU A 186 -34.10 22.83 -24.93
CA LEU A 186 -34.78 23.23 -23.69
C LEU A 186 -36.10 23.93 -23.99
N SER A 187 -36.99 24.05 -23.00
CA SER A 187 -38.25 24.80 -23.13
C SER A 187 -38.08 26.28 -23.47
N SER A 188 -36.87 26.84 -23.31
CA SER A 188 -36.48 28.19 -23.75
C SER A 188 -36.12 28.28 -25.24
N GLY A 189 -36.14 27.16 -25.98
CA GLY A 189 -35.81 27.11 -27.41
C GLY A 189 -34.31 27.14 -27.69
N VAL A 190 -33.46 26.91 -26.69
CA VAL A 190 -31.99 26.91 -26.79
C VAL A 190 -31.44 25.49 -26.74
N LEU A 191 -30.40 25.23 -27.53
CA LEU A 191 -29.71 23.95 -27.56
C LEU A 191 -28.74 23.82 -26.38
N CYS A 192 -28.78 22.66 -25.72
CA CYS A 192 -27.85 22.33 -24.65
C CYS A 192 -27.29 20.92 -24.75
N ASN A 193 -25.97 20.84 -24.66
CA ASN A 193 -25.24 19.59 -24.51
C ASN A 193 -25.03 19.30 -23.02
N ILE A 194 -24.94 18.02 -22.65
CA ILE A 194 -24.71 17.60 -21.26
C ILE A 194 -23.66 16.47 -21.29
N SER A 195 -22.66 16.56 -20.43
CA SER A 195 -21.64 15.51 -20.30
C SER A 195 -22.20 14.26 -19.60
N LYS A 196 -21.48 13.14 -19.70
CA LYS A 196 -21.83 11.91 -18.99
C LYS A 196 -21.72 12.13 -17.47
N GLY A 197 -22.71 11.68 -16.71
CA GLY A 197 -22.73 11.73 -15.24
C GLY A 197 -24.16 11.70 -14.68
N SER A 198 -24.30 11.27 -13.44
CA SER A 198 -25.55 11.32 -12.68
C SER A 198 -25.82 12.75 -12.21
N ALA A 199 -27.10 13.12 -12.21
CA ALA A 199 -27.55 14.40 -11.69
C ALA A 199 -28.95 14.23 -11.10
N HIS A 200 -29.09 14.52 -9.81
CA HIS A 200 -30.34 14.48 -9.06
C HIS A 200 -30.91 15.87 -8.82
N THR A 201 -30.07 16.90 -8.89
CA THR A 201 -30.42 18.30 -8.69
C THR A 201 -30.23 19.12 -9.98
N PRO A 202 -30.99 20.21 -10.18
CA PRO A 202 -30.80 21.09 -11.34
C PRO A 202 -29.43 21.78 -11.34
N GLU A 203 -28.84 21.99 -10.17
CA GLU A 203 -27.47 22.52 -10.02
C GLU A 203 -26.43 21.54 -10.61
N GLU A 204 -26.53 20.25 -10.28
CA GLU A 204 -25.66 19.20 -10.84
C GLU A 204 -25.79 19.08 -12.37
N LEU A 205 -27.01 19.17 -12.90
CA LEU A 205 -27.25 19.20 -14.35
C LEU A 205 -26.57 20.40 -15.02
N THR A 206 -26.58 21.55 -14.33
CA THR A 206 -25.96 22.79 -14.81
C THR A 206 -24.44 22.64 -14.88
N VAL A 207 -23.81 22.00 -13.88
CA VAL A 207 -22.37 21.69 -13.88
C VAL A 207 -21.99 20.84 -15.10
N LEU A 208 -22.73 19.76 -15.37
CA LEU A 208 -22.47 18.88 -16.51
C LEU A 208 -22.68 19.59 -17.86
N ALA A 209 -23.64 20.50 -17.94
CA ALA A 209 -23.84 21.34 -19.11
C ALA A 209 -22.67 22.30 -19.32
N MET A 210 -22.19 22.97 -18.27
CA MET A 210 -21.04 23.88 -18.32
C MET A 210 -19.78 23.15 -18.80
N VAL A 211 -19.55 21.93 -18.31
CA VAL A 211 -18.42 21.09 -18.75
C VAL A 211 -18.51 20.74 -20.23
N SER A 212 -19.70 20.35 -20.71
CA SER A 212 -19.89 19.99 -22.12
C SER A 212 -19.70 21.17 -23.07
N GLU A 213 -20.09 22.37 -22.64
CA GLU A 213 -19.95 23.63 -23.39
C GLU A 213 -18.57 24.28 -23.22
N ARG A 214 -17.64 23.61 -22.52
CA ARG A 214 -16.28 24.08 -22.19
C ARG A 214 -16.28 25.44 -21.51
N PHE A 215 -17.17 25.62 -20.53
CA PHE A 215 -17.32 26.85 -19.76
C PHE A 215 -16.77 26.65 -18.34
N GLY A 216 -15.59 27.22 -18.07
CA GLY A 216 -14.84 27.06 -16.82
C GLY A 216 -14.89 28.28 -15.89
N LEU A 217 -14.11 28.24 -14.81
CA LEU A 217 -13.99 29.34 -13.83
C LEU A 217 -13.47 30.63 -14.47
N GLN A 218 -12.51 30.54 -15.40
CA GLN A 218 -11.99 31.72 -16.11
C GLN A 218 -13.07 32.44 -16.93
N GLN A 219 -13.99 31.69 -17.55
CA GLN A 219 -15.10 32.29 -18.30
C GLN A 219 -16.16 32.86 -17.35
N LEU A 220 -16.38 32.28 -16.18
CA LEU A 220 -17.28 32.85 -15.16
C LEU A 220 -16.81 34.23 -14.69
N ASP A 221 -15.51 34.50 -14.66
CA ASP A 221 -14.96 35.80 -14.24
C ASP A 221 -15.20 36.93 -15.23
N LEU A 222 -15.35 36.60 -16.51
CA LEU A 222 -15.59 37.59 -17.56
C LEU A 222 -17.05 38.07 -17.57
N LEU A 223 -17.94 37.34 -16.90
CA LEU A 223 -19.35 37.69 -16.78
C LEU A 223 -19.54 38.86 -15.80
N PRO A 224 -20.56 39.71 -16.01
CA PRO A 224 -21.03 40.63 -14.99
C PRO A 224 -21.37 39.88 -13.70
N VAL A 225 -20.99 40.45 -12.56
CA VAL A 225 -21.11 39.78 -11.25
C VAL A 225 -22.53 39.26 -10.99
N GLY A 226 -23.55 40.07 -11.30
CA GLY A 226 -24.96 39.69 -11.14
C GLY A 226 -25.39 38.47 -11.98
N VAL A 227 -24.74 38.22 -13.12
CA VAL A 227 -24.99 37.04 -13.97
C VAL A 227 -24.16 35.83 -13.51
N SER A 228 -22.93 36.06 -13.03
CA SER A 228 -22.04 35.00 -12.54
C SER A 228 -22.50 34.41 -11.20
N LEU A 229 -23.12 35.21 -10.33
CA LEU A 229 -23.38 34.87 -8.93
C LEU A 229 -24.29 33.63 -8.77
N PRO A 230 -25.44 33.49 -9.46
CA PRO A 230 -26.26 32.29 -9.36
C PRO A 230 -25.55 31.02 -9.85
N LEU A 231 -24.72 31.14 -10.89
CA LEU A 231 -23.94 30.02 -11.41
C LEU A 231 -22.85 29.60 -10.42
N ARG A 232 -22.14 30.56 -9.80
CA ARG A 232 -21.17 30.28 -8.75
C ARG A 232 -21.83 29.66 -7.51
N HIS A 233 -23.01 30.14 -7.13
CA HIS A 233 -23.78 29.53 -6.03
C HIS A 233 -24.16 28.07 -6.33
N ALA A 234 -24.54 27.76 -7.57
CA ALA A 234 -24.78 26.39 -8.00
C ALA A 234 -23.51 25.52 -7.89
N LEU A 235 -22.35 26.04 -8.30
CA LEU A 235 -21.07 25.35 -8.12
C LEU A 235 -20.74 25.10 -6.64
N ASP A 236 -20.94 26.10 -5.78
CA ASP A 236 -20.69 25.98 -4.35
C ASP A 236 -21.61 24.94 -3.69
N LYS A 237 -22.89 24.90 -4.06
CA LYS A 237 -23.82 23.88 -3.58
C LYS A 237 -23.41 22.47 -4.02
N CYS A 238 -22.95 22.31 -5.27
CA CYS A 238 -22.40 21.04 -5.76
C CYS A 238 -21.06 20.66 -5.12
N ARG A 239 -20.34 21.61 -4.48
CA ARG A 239 -19.05 21.36 -3.84
C ARG A 239 -19.15 20.55 -2.56
N GLU A 240 -20.27 20.66 -1.85
CA GLU A 240 -20.49 19.95 -0.59
C GLU A 240 -20.59 18.42 -0.80
N SER A 241 -21.28 17.98 -1.85
CA SER A 241 -21.54 16.57 -2.13
C SER A 241 -21.61 16.23 -3.62
N PRO A 242 -20.51 16.31 -4.38
CA PRO A 242 -20.52 15.96 -5.80
C PRO A 242 -20.69 14.44 -6.00
N PRO A 243 -21.51 13.99 -6.97
CA PRO A 243 -21.61 12.59 -7.37
C PRO A 243 -20.26 11.97 -7.79
N THR A 244 -20.11 10.65 -7.67
CA THR A 244 -18.83 9.94 -7.88
C THR A 244 -18.54 9.53 -9.33
N ASP A 245 -19.51 9.71 -10.23
CA ASP A 245 -19.45 9.29 -11.64
C ASP A 245 -19.19 10.46 -12.61
N TRP A 246 -18.78 11.61 -12.06
CA TRP A 246 -18.50 12.81 -12.84
C TRP A 246 -17.14 12.76 -13.57
N PRO A 247 -17.02 13.48 -14.70
CA PRO A 247 -15.74 13.62 -15.39
C PRO A 247 -14.78 14.50 -14.57
N ALA A 248 -13.47 14.29 -14.73
CA ALA A 248 -12.43 15.05 -14.00
C ALA A 248 -12.59 16.58 -14.15
N SER A 249 -13.04 17.06 -15.31
CA SER A 249 -13.30 18.48 -15.56
C SER A 249 -14.44 19.07 -14.72
N ALA A 250 -15.44 18.28 -14.33
CA ALA A 250 -16.52 18.73 -13.46
C ALA A 250 -16.02 18.96 -12.03
N TYR A 251 -15.19 18.06 -11.51
CA TYR A 251 -14.58 18.21 -10.19
C TYR A 251 -13.64 19.42 -10.12
N VAL A 252 -12.88 19.69 -11.19
CA VAL A 252 -12.04 20.91 -11.27
C VAL A 252 -12.92 22.17 -11.29
N LEU A 253 -14.02 22.17 -12.04
CA LEU A 253 -14.95 23.31 -12.10
C LEU A 253 -15.55 23.66 -10.73
N VAL A 254 -15.89 22.64 -9.94
CA VAL A 254 -16.46 22.79 -8.59
C VAL A 254 -15.40 23.12 -7.53
N GLY A 255 -14.11 23.00 -7.85
CA GLY A 255 -13.02 23.24 -6.91
C GLY A 255 -12.72 22.05 -5.97
N ARG A 256 -13.04 20.82 -6.41
CA ARG A 256 -12.69 19.54 -5.76
C ARG A 256 -11.63 18.79 -6.56
N GLU A 257 -10.44 19.37 -6.64
CA GLU A 257 -9.32 18.80 -7.40
C GLU A 257 -8.84 17.44 -6.87
N ASP A 258 -9.14 17.13 -5.60
CA ASP A 258 -8.85 15.84 -4.97
C ASP A 258 -9.58 14.68 -5.66
N LEU A 259 -10.86 14.89 -5.98
CA LEU A 259 -11.67 13.89 -6.69
C LEU A 259 -11.27 13.78 -8.16
N ALA A 260 -10.86 14.90 -8.78
CA ALA A 260 -10.37 14.90 -10.16
C ALA A 260 -9.11 14.02 -10.33
N LEU A 261 -8.17 14.10 -9.39
CA LEU A 261 -6.96 13.27 -9.39
C LEU A 261 -7.27 11.78 -9.19
N ALA A 262 -8.25 11.44 -8.35
CA ALA A 262 -8.68 10.06 -8.15
C ALA A 262 -9.27 9.43 -9.42
N CYS A 263 -9.97 10.20 -10.25
CA CYS A 263 -10.51 9.75 -11.53
C CYS A 263 -9.40 9.44 -12.55
N LEU A 264 -8.35 10.27 -12.61
CA LEU A 264 -7.19 10.04 -13.48
C LEU A 264 -6.48 8.72 -13.11
N GLY A 265 -6.31 8.44 -11.81
CA GLY A 265 -5.72 7.19 -11.32
C GLY A 265 -6.54 5.92 -11.59
N ARG A 266 -7.85 6.01 -11.84
CA ARG A 266 -8.70 4.85 -12.22
C ARG A 266 -8.59 4.49 -13.70
N THR A 267 -8.26 5.45 -14.56
CA THR A 267 -8.15 5.22 -16.02
C THR A 267 -6.85 4.50 -16.43
N SER A 268 -5.89 4.33 -15.53
CA SER A 268 -4.67 3.54 -15.74
C SER A 268 -4.84 2.03 -15.43
N ARG A 269 -6.05 1.48 -15.57
CA ARG A 269 -6.22 0.03 -15.80
C ARG A 269 -6.29 -0.18 -17.32
N PRO A 270 -5.33 -0.88 -17.94
CA PRO A 270 -5.29 -1.01 -19.38
C PRO A 270 -6.44 -1.91 -19.81
N LYS A 271 -7.50 -1.32 -20.37
CA LYS A 271 -8.34 -2.02 -21.34
C LYS A 271 -7.69 -1.82 -22.70
N GLU A 272 -7.30 -2.93 -23.30
CA GLU A 272 -6.77 -2.99 -24.66
C GLU A 272 -7.78 -2.38 -25.64
N HIS A 273 -7.24 -1.60 -26.58
CA HIS A 273 -7.89 -1.04 -27.77
C HIS A 273 -9.06 -0.05 -27.58
N GLU A 274 -8.74 1.24 -27.64
CA GLU A 274 -9.22 2.15 -28.69
C GLU A 274 -8.44 3.48 -28.60
N HIS A 275 -7.81 3.89 -29.70
CA HIS A 275 -7.16 5.20 -29.82
C HIS A 275 -8.24 6.30 -29.83
N GLN A 276 -8.48 6.94 -28.70
CA GLN A 276 -9.12 8.26 -28.67
C GLN A 276 -8.12 9.28 -28.11
N ASN A 277 -7.84 10.29 -28.93
CA ASN A 277 -6.95 11.42 -28.70
C ASN A 277 -7.07 12.01 -27.28
N CYS A 278 -6.18 11.60 -26.37
CA CYS A 278 -6.03 12.15 -25.03
C CYS A 278 -5.01 13.31 -24.99
N GLY A 279 -4.91 14.08 -26.09
CA GLY A 279 -3.91 15.15 -26.25
C GLY A 279 -4.34 16.53 -25.75
N ASN A 280 -5.60 16.74 -25.36
CA ASN A 280 -6.15 18.09 -25.17
C ASN A 280 -6.68 18.41 -23.76
N LEU A 281 -6.59 17.50 -22.77
CA LEU A 281 -7.18 17.72 -21.44
C LEU A 281 -6.40 18.72 -20.56
N THR A 282 -5.14 19.03 -20.87
CA THR A 282 -4.31 19.95 -20.08
C THR A 282 -4.49 21.44 -20.42
N SER A 283 -5.36 21.77 -21.38
CA SER A 283 -5.55 23.17 -21.83
C SER A 283 -6.84 23.85 -21.34
N ILE A 284 -7.72 23.14 -20.62
CA ILE A 284 -9.11 23.60 -20.42
C ILE A 284 -9.37 24.24 -19.05
N SER A 285 -8.48 24.05 -18.08
CA SER A 285 -8.60 24.72 -16.78
C SER A 285 -7.27 24.70 -16.05
N THR A 286 -6.50 25.78 -16.15
CA THR A 286 -5.44 26.04 -15.18
C THR A 286 -6.09 26.18 -13.80
N PRO A 287 -5.52 25.59 -12.73
CA PRO A 287 -6.05 25.74 -11.39
C PRO A 287 -6.21 27.23 -11.06
N TYR A 288 -7.34 27.58 -10.46
CA TYR A 288 -7.68 28.96 -10.12
C TYR A 288 -6.85 29.39 -8.90
N MET A 289 -5.58 29.72 -9.13
CA MET A 289 -4.73 30.34 -8.12
C MET A 289 -5.03 31.83 -8.09
N LEU A 290 -5.97 32.25 -7.24
CA LEU A 290 -5.87 33.58 -6.64
C LEU A 290 -4.47 33.68 -6.02
N HIS A 291 -3.73 34.74 -6.35
CA HIS A 291 -2.39 35.04 -5.85
C HIS A 291 -2.36 35.17 -4.32
N LEU A 292 -2.45 34.06 -3.60
CA LEU A 292 -1.91 33.95 -2.25
C LEU A 292 -0.48 33.48 -2.43
N LEU A 293 0.46 34.41 -2.27
CA LEU A 293 1.87 34.10 -2.08
C LEU A 293 1.96 32.97 -1.05
N PRO A 294 2.47 31.78 -1.39
CA PRO A 294 2.65 30.73 -0.41
C PRO A 294 3.64 31.26 0.63
N VAL A 295 3.24 31.22 1.91
CA VAL A 295 4.20 31.28 3.02
C VAL A 295 5.10 30.07 2.85
N THR A 296 6.28 30.31 2.29
CA THR A 296 7.37 29.35 2.22
C THR A 296 7.80 29.06 3.65
N VAL A 297 7.29 27.98 4.24
CA VAL A 297 8.02 27.31 5.32
C VAL A 297 9.19 26.61 4.63
N PRO A 298 10.44 26.95 4.94
CA PRO A 298 11.58 26.33 4.28
C PRO A 298 11.59 24.83 4.63
N SER A 299 11.28 23.99 3.65
CA SER A 299 11.57 22.58 3.69
C SER A 299 13.07 22.42 3.51
N SER A 300 13.78 22.18 4.61
CA SER A 300 15.16 21.69 4.60
C SER A 300 15.17 20.26 4.03
N ILE A 301 15.06 20.15 2.70
CA ILE A 301 15.58 19.02 1.95
C ILE A 301 16.99 19.46 1.57
N SER A 302 17.97 18.86 2.24
CA SER A 302 19.37 18.98 1.91
C SER A 302 19.61 18.31 0.55
N ASP A 303 19.58 19.11 -0.51
CA ASP A 303 20.36 18.85 -1.70
C ASP A 303 21.84 18.91 -1.27
N THR A 304 22.44 17.74 -1.13
CA THR A 304 23.89 17.60 -0.95
C THR A 304 24.55 17.78 -2.32
N SER A 305 24.78 19.03 -2.71
CA SER A 305 25.86 19.38 -3.64
C SER A 305 26.43 20.75 -3.30
N GLY A 306 27.54 20.72 -2.54
CA GLY A 306 28.60 21.74 -2.45
C GLY A 306 28.21 23.18 -2.11
N LEU A 307 28.43 23.60 -0.87
CA LEU A 307 29.37 24.70 -0.57
C LEU A 307 29.74 24.75 0.93
N ASP A 308 31.04 24.85 1.17
CA ASP A 308 31.71 24.95 2.46
C ASP A 308 31.29 26.18 3.29
N ASN A 309 31.21 25.98 4.62
CA ASN A 309 31.81 26.81 5.68
C ASN A 309 30.95 26.86 6.97
N ALA A 310 31.27 25.98 7.93
CA ALA A 310 31.12 26.27 9.36
C ALA A 310 32.02 25.33 10.21
N SER A 311 33.15 25.88 10.64
CA SER A 311 34.00 25.50 11.81
C SER A 311 34.26 24.02 12.12
N LYS A 312 35.42 23.55 11.64
CA LYS A 312 36.16 22.38 12.11
C LYS A 312 36.76 22.60 13.51
N LEU A 313 36.32 21.79 14.48
CA LEU A 313 37.00 21.21 15.65
C LEU A 313 36.13 19.97 15.92
N ASP A 314 36.45 18.74 15.50
CA ASP A 314 37.61 17.92 15.84
C ASP A 314 38.00 17.02 14.66
N ALA A 315 39.30 16.88 14.43
CA ALA A 315 39.86 15.91 13.51
C ALA A 315 40.02 14.57 14.24
N ASP A 316 39.12 13.61 13.99
CA ASP A 316 39.34 12.15 14.08
C ASP A 316 38.04 11.35 13.78
N SER A 317 37.45 11.55 12.60
CA SER A 317 36.35 10.68 12.11
C SER A 317 36.45 10.43 10.61
N ASN A 318 37.44 9.64 10.20
CA ASN A 318 37.51 9.07 8.86
C ASN A 318 36.65 7.79 8.78
N ASP A 319 35.36 7.89 9.11
CA ASP A 319 34.38 6.83 8.97
C ASP A 319 33.49 7.23 7.78
N TRP A 320 33.92 6.92 6.55
CA TRP A 320 33.06 7.03 5.38
C TRP A 320 31.73 6.35 5.71
N SER A 321 30.61 7.05 5.49
CA SER A 321 29.26 6.58 5.76
C SER A 321 29.01 5.24 5.08
N THR A 322 29.28 4.15 5.81
CA THR A 322 29.12 2.80 5.26
C THR A 322 27.63 2.57 5.05
N GLU A 323 27.22 2.38 3.80
CA GLU A 323 25.82 2.15 3.46
C GLU A 323 25.32 0.87 4.12
N ASP A 324 24.32 1.00 5.00
CA ASP A 324 23.70 -0.11 5.72
C ASP A 324 22.38 -0.57 5.07
N GLY A 325 22.05 0.00 3.92
CA GLY A 325 20.84 -0.28 3.15
C GLY A 325 19.56 0.30 3.76
N MET A 326 19.64 1.11 4.82
CA MET A 326 18.49 1.68 5.55
C MET A 326 18.38 3.20 5.44
N GLU A 327 19.11 3.82 4.51
CA GLU A 327 19.20 5.29 4.40
C GLU A 327 17.90 5.94 3.90
N HIS A 328 17.25 5.31 2.91
CA HIS A 328 16.03 5.81 2.27
C HIS A 328 14.79 5.80 3.18
N ILE A 329 14.90 5.28 4.40
CA ILE A 329 13.78 5.15 5.35
C ILE A 329 13.37 6.51 5.91
N PHE A 330 14.30 7.45 6.02
CA PHE A 330 14.04 8.80 6.50
C PHE A 330 13.47 9.65 5.37
N ASN A 331 12.18 9.45 5.09
CA ASN A 331 11.42 10.25 4.14
C ASN A 331 10.38 11.11 4.90
N SER A 332 9.76 12.06 4.19
CA SER A 332 8.72 12.92 4.76
C SER A 332 7.57 12.11 5.39
N SER A 333 7.24 10.95 4.81
CA SER A 333 6.22 10.02 5.29
C SER A 333 6.53 9.43 6.68
N THR A 334 7.76 8.96 6.93
CA THR A 334 8.14 8.40 8.23
C THR A 334 8.36 9.48 9.28
N GLN A 335 8.79 10.67 8.87
CA GLN A 335 8.93 11.83 9.75
C GLN A 335 7.56 12.33 10.27
N LEU A 336 6.50 12.29 9.46
CA LEU A 336 5.15 12.62 9.94
C LEU A 336 4.66 11.68 11.05
N ARG A 337 5.08 10.42 11.01
CA ARG A 337 4.61 9.40 11.96
C ARG A 337 5.47 9.29 13.22
N PHE A 338 6.78 9.33 13.05
CA PHE A 338 7.74 9.09 14.11
C PHE A 338 8.65 10.30 14.38
N GLY A 339 8.41 11.47 13.78
CA GLY A 339 9.30 12.63 13.89
C GLY A 339 9.43 13.23 15.29
N HIS A 340 8.52 12.90 16.22
CA HIS A 340 8.63 13.33 17.62
C HIS A 340 9.68 12.54 18.42
N ASP A 341 10.16 11.40 17.92
CA ASP A 341 11.00 10.46 18.67
C ASP A 341 12.05 9.82 17.76
N LEU A 342 13.23 9.54 18.29
CA LEU A 342 14.35 8.99 17.53
C LEU A 342 14.30 7.45 17.44
N ARG A 343 13.11 6.85 17.59
CA ARG A 343 12.95 5.39 17.60
C ARG A 343 13.41 4.72 16.31
N LEU A 344 13.23 5.36 15.16
CA LEU A 344 13.72 4.82 13.88
C LEU A 344 15.25 4.80 13.81
N ASN A 345 15.92 5.81 14.36
CA ASN A 345 17.38 5.85 14.46
C ASN A 345 17.88 4.71 15.36
N GLU A 346 17.18 4.47 16.47
CA GLU A 346 17.51 3.36 17.36
C GLU A 346 17.27 2.01 16.67
N VAL A 347 16.16 1.82 15.95
CA VAL A 347 15.91 0.60 15.17
C VAL A 347 17.00 0.38 14.12
N LYS A 348 17.41 1.44 13.40
CA LYS A 348 18.53 1.40 12.44
C LYS A 348 19.83 0.94 13.12
N ARG A 349 20.17 1.53 14.28
CA ARG A 349 21.35 1.15 15.08
C ARG A 349 21.29 -0.29 15.57
N LEU A 350 20.10 -0.78 15.91
CA LEU A 350 19.90 -2.16 16.28
C LEU A 350 20.05 -3.04 15.02
N LEU A 351 19.30 -2.84 13.96
CA LEU A 351 19.32 -3.75 12.80
C LEU A 351 20.54 -3.60 11.85
N SER A 352 21.50 -2.72 12.17
CA SER A 352 22.70 -2.53 11.35
C SER A 352 23.63 -3.75 11.41
N SER A 353 23.96 -4.30 10.24
CA SER A 353 24.88 -5.44 10.06
C SER A 353 26.16 -5.09 9.27
N ALA A 354 26.27 -3.86 8.77
CA ALA A 354 27.38 -3.40 7.93
C ALA A 354 28.56 -2.81 8.71
N ARG A 355 28.40 -2.56 10.03
CA ARG A 355 29.41 -1.95 10.88
C ARG A 355 29.92 -2.96 11.92
N PRO A 356 31.23 -2.92 12.26
CA PRO A 356 31.79 -3.80 13.28
C PRO A 356 31.20 -3.52 14.67
N VAL A 357 30.93 -4.60 15.42
CA VAL A 357 30.28 -4.52 16.74
C VAL A 357 31.31 -4.16 17.81
N ALA A 358 30.98 -3.25 18.73
CA ALA A 358 31.88 -2.93 19.83
C ALA A 358 32.01 -4.11 20.81
N VAL A 359 33.24 -4.59 21.02
CA VAL A 359 33.57 -5.62 22.01
C VAL A 359 34.17 -4.95 23.23
N GLN A 360 33.64 -5.24 24.42
CA GLN A 360 34.14 -4.68 25.67
C GLN A 360 35.34 -5.49 26.14
N THR A 361 36.51 -4.85 26.22
CA THR A 361 37.75 -5.47 26.69
C THR A 361 38.43 -4.60 27.73
N PRO A 362 39.16 -5.20 28.68
CA PRO A 362 39.99 -4.44 29.61
C PRO A 362 41.10 -3.70 28.85
N VAL A 363 41.57 -2.59 29.43
CA VAL A 363 42.56 -1.68 28.81
C VAL A 363 43.92 -2.36 28.57
N ASN A 364 44.29 -3.34 29.40
CA ASN A 364 45.53 -4.09 29.28
C ASN A 364 45.24 -5.56 28.89
N PRO A 365 45.42 -5.96 27.63
CA PRO A 365 45.15 -7.33 27.18
C PRO A 365 46.26 -8.30 27.59
N SER A 366 45.90 -9.38 28.27
CA SER A 366 46.71 -10.58 28.49
C SER A 366 46.47 -11.62 27.38
N ALA A 367 47.32 -12.64 27.27
CA ALA A 367 47.14 -13.71 26.27
C ALA A 367 45.81 -14.47 26.44
N SER A 368 45.33 -14.65 27.68
CA SER A 368 44.01 -15.21 27.97
C SER A 368 42.85 -14.33 27.49
N ASP A 369 43.08 -13.02 27.32
CA ASP A 369 42.05 -12.11 26.85
C ASP A 369 41.80 -12.24 25.35
N GLN A 370 42.73 -12.79 24.57
CA GLN A 370 42.52 -13.05 23.13
C GLN A 370 41.49 -14.16 22.91
N ASP A 371 41.57 -15.25 23.67
CA ASP A 371 40.58 -16.34 23.61
C ASP A 371 39.20 -15.87 24.08
N LEU A 372 39.16 -15.08 25.16
CA LEU A 372 37.92 -14.47 25.64
C LEU A 372 37.32 -13.49 24.63
N GLN A 373 38.15 -12.70 23.95
CA GLN A 373 37.74 -11.80 22.87
C GLN A 373 37.12 -12.57 21.71
N GLN A 374 37.77 -13.64 21.24
CA GLN A 374 37.24 -14.49 20.16
C GLN A 374 35.92 -15.17 20.55
N LEU A 375 35.79 -15.64 21.80
CA LEU A 375 34.53 -16.22 22.30
C LEU A 375 33.39 -15.18 22.34
N GLN A 376 33.66 -13.98 22.85
CA GLN A 376 32.67 -12.88 22.85
C GLN A 376 32.30 -12.47 21.42
N LEU A 377 33.29 -12.34 20.54
CA LEU A 377 33.08 -11.99 19.14
C LEU A 377 32.24 -13.05 18.42
N TRP A 378 32.46 -14.34 18.72
CA TRP A 378 31.66 -15.44 18.17
C TRP A 378 30.17 -15.33 18.54
N HIS A 379 29.85 -15.05 19.81
CA HIS A 379 28.46 -14.83 20.23
C HIS A 379 27.84 -13.59 19.58
N LEU A 380 28.62 -12.51 19.44
CA LEU A 380 28.17 -11.29 18.76
C LEU A 380 27.97 -11.52 17.26
N ALA A 381 28.79 -12.37 16.64
CA ALA A 381 28.65 -12.76 15.24
C ALA A 381 27.38 -13.58 15.02
N GLN A 382 27.09 -14.58 15.87
CA GLN A 382 25.83 -15.33 15.83
C GLN A 382 24.59 -14.43 15.99
N ARG A 383 24.70 -13.33 16.73
CA ARG A 383 23.64 -12.31 16.78
C ARG A 383 23.55 -11.51 15.49
N THR A 384 24.70 -11.11 14.94
CA THR A 384 24.79 -10.29 13.73
C THR A 384 24.24 -11.02 12.50
N THR A 385 24.47 -12.34 12.42
CA THR A 385 23.96 -13.18 11.34
C THR A 385 22.42 -13.27 11.30
N ALA A 386 21.73 -13.00 12.41
CA ALA A 386 20.27 -13.00 12.49
C ALA A 386 19.62 -11.63 12.17
N LEU A 387 20.41 -10.55 12.09
CA LEU A 387 19.91 -9.19 11.84
C LEU A 387 19.26 -8.99 10.45
N PRO A 388 19.75 -9.61 9.36
CA PRO A 388 19.16 -9.43 8.04
C PRO A 388 17.66 -9.76 7.97
N LEU A 389 17.18 -10.75 8.74
CA LEU A 389 15.77 -11.15 8.77
C LEU A 389 14.87 -10.01 9.24
N GLY A 390 15.23 -9.36 10.35
CA GLY A 390 14.53 -8.18 10.87
C GLY A 390 14.71 -6.95 10.00
N ARG A 391 15.91 -6.76 9.44
CA ARG A 391 16.22 -5.66 8.50
C ARG A 391 15.33 -5.72 7.27
N GLY A 392 15.14 -6.90 6.67
CA GLY A 392 14.25 -7.08 5.52
C GLY A 392 12.78 -6.72 5.81
N ALA A 393 12.28 -7.05 7.01
CA ALA A 393 10.94 -6.66 7.44
C ALA A 393 10.85 -5.14 7.67
N PHE A 394 11.88 -4.54 8.27
CA PHE A 394 11.94 -3.11 8.53
C PHE A 394 11.98 -2.28 7.24
N THR A 395 12.76 -2.69 6.24
CA THR A 395 12.91 -1.95 4.97
C THR A 395 11.93 -2.37 3.88
N LEU A 396 10.97 -3.24 4.18
CA LEU A 396 10.08 -3.83 3.18
C LEU A 396 9.36 -2.78 2.31
N ALA A 397 9.60 -2.84 1.00
CA ALA A 397 8.99 -2.00 -0.03
C ALA A 397 9.06 -0.49 0.25
N THR A 398 10.26 -0.01 0.62
CA THR A 398 10.52 1.39 0.98
C THR A 398 11.26 2.18 -0.10
N THR A 399 11.97 1.53 -1.01
CA THR A 399 12.82 2.19 -2.03
C THR A 399 12.32 1.90 -3.44
N TYR A 400 12.28 2.92 -4.28
CA TYR A 400 12.13 2.78 -5.72
C TYR A 400 13.51 2.87 -6.36
N THR A 401 13.96 1.83 -7.05
CA THR A 401 15.24 1.86 -7.77
C THR A 401 15.04 2.31 -9.21
N LEU A 402 16.01 3.04 -9.73
CA LEU A 402 16.10 3.34 -11.15
C LEU A 402 16.54 2.07 -11.90
N PHE A 403 15.96 1.81 -13.07
CA PHE A 403 16.31 0.63 -13.88
C PHE A 403 17.74 0.68 -14.46
N THR A 404 18.46 1.78 -14.28
CA THR A 404 19.84 1.98 -14.74
C THR A 404 20.88 1.59 -13.69
N GLU A 405 20.48 1.42 -12.43
CA GLU A 405 21.38 1.13 -11.32
C GLU A 405 21.27 -0.33 -10.89
N GLY A 406 22.41 -0.93 -10.55
CA GLY A 406 22.48 -2.22 -9.89
C GLY A 406 22.00 -2.10 -8.44
N LEU A 407 21.35 -3.14 -7.92
CA LEU A 407 20.95 -3.15 -6.52
C LEU A 407 22.17 -3.42 -5.64
N GLU A 408 22.59 -2.42 -4.86
CA GLU A 408 23.64 -2.61 -3.88
C GLU A 408 23.14 -3.40 -2.67
N VAL A 409 23.81 -4.52 -2.40
CA VAL A 409 23.58 -5.37 -1.23
C VAL A 409 24.58 -4.94 -0.14
N PRO A 410 24.12 -4.48 1.04
CA PRO A 410 25.03 -4.03 2.10
C PRO A 410 25.88 -5.20 2.60
N ARG A 411 27.15 -4.94 2.96
CA ARG A 411 28.06 -5.99 3.43
C ARG A 411 27.64 -6.52 4.81
N LEU A 412 27.78 -7.82 5.03
CA LEU A 412 27.58 -8.44 6.35
C LEU A 412 28.94 -8.54 7.07
N VAL A 413 29.16 -7.67 8.06
CA VAL A 413 30.45 -7.57 8.76
C VAL A 413 30.39 -8.35 10.08
N LEU A 414 31.18 -9.42 10.18
CA LEU A 414 31.32 -10.25 11.39
C LEU A 414 32.58 -9.89 12.20
N ALA A 415 32.96 -8.62 12.17
CA ALA A 415 34.14 -8.09 12.86
C ALA A 415 33.77 -7.32 14.13
N GLY A 416 34.67 -7.33 15.10
CA GLY A 416 34.58 -6.55 16.33
C GLY A 416 35.41 -5.28 16.23
N ARG A 417 34.97 -4.19 16.85
CA ARG A 417 35.80 -3.02 17.13
C ARG A 417 36.13 -2.98 18.62
N LEU A 418 37.36 -2.61 18.96
CA LEU A 418 37.82 -2.49 20.33
C LEU A 418 37.93 -1.00 20.73
N PRO A 419 36.94 -0.43 21.44
CA PRO A 419 36.95 0.99 21.80
C PRO A 419 38.13 1.38 22.69
N SER A 420 38.58 0.45 23.55
CA SER A 420 39.74 0.61 24.45
C SER A 420 41.09 0.65 23.73
N GLN A 421 41.15 0.17 22.48
CA GLN A 421 42.37 0.07 21.67
C GLN A 421 42.24 0.91 20.39
N GLN A 422 41.86 2.19 20.52
CA GLN A 422 41.71 3.12 19.40
C GLN A 422 40.83 2.59 18.25
N ASN A 423 39.73 1.90 18.58
CA ASN A 423 38.80 1.28 17.61
C ASN A 423 39.45 0.25 16.66
N ALA A 424 40.52 -0.43 17.09
CA ALA A 424 41.11 -1.53 16.32
C ALA A 424 40.05 -2.59 15.94
N THR A 425 40.10 -3.07 14.70
CA THR A 425 39.17 -4.09 14.17
C THR A 425 39.74 -5.49 14.37
N VAL A 426 38.99 -6.34 15.08
CA VAL A 426 39.30 -7.75 15.28
C VAL A 426 38.38 -8.59 14.40
N ASN A 427 38.96 -9.46 13.58
CA ASN A 427 38.21 -10.42 12.80
C ASN A 427 38.11 -11.76 13.54
N LEU A 428 37.05 -12.51 13.25
CA LEU A 428 36.95 -13.89 13.70
C LEU A 428 38.04 -14.74 13.07
N ASP A 429 38.71 -15.54 13.89
CA ASP A 429 39.71 -16.48 13.41
C ASP A 429 39.06 -17.58 12.56
N PRO A 430 39.55 -17.82 11.32
CA PRO A 430 38.94 -18.79 10.40
C PRO A 430 39.14 -20.24 10.85
N ASN A 431 40.09 -20.49 11.75
CA ASN A 431 40.47 -21.83 12.21
C ASN A 431 39.64 -22.31 13.41
N THR A 432 38.91 -21.41 14.08
CA THR A 432 38.33 -21.70 15.39
C THR A 432 37.06 -22.53 15.29
N ARG A 433 36.28 -22.42 14.19
CA ARG A 433 35.06 -23.20 13.83
C ARG A 433 34.76 -23.05 12.32
N ASN A 434 33.99 -23.97 11.71
CA ASN A 434 33.59 -23.92 10.28
C ASN A 434 32.94 -22.57 9.90
N MET A 435 33.73 -21.63 9.36
CA MET A 435 33.29 -20.28 9.02
C MET A 435 32.36 -20.25 7.79
N VAL A 436 32.52 -21.21 6.88
CA VAL A 436 31.70 -21.34 5.65
C VAL A 436 30.23 -21.59 6.01
N GLU A 437 29.98 -22.44 7.01
CA GLU A 437 28.63 -22.74 7.50
C GLU A 437 27.99 -21.55 8.25
N LEU A 438 28.80 -20.67 8.83
CA LEU A 438 28.33 -19.46 9.50
C LEU A 438 27.89 -18.37 8.50
N ARG A 439 28.38 -18.39 7.25
CA ARG A 439 28.15 -17.29 6.29
C ARG A 439 27.03 -17.56 5.27
N SER A 440 26.83 -18.79 4.82
CA SER A 440 25.92 -19.10 3.70
C SER A 440 24.48 -18.59 3.90
N TRP A 441 23.75 -19.09 4.90
CA TRP A 441 22.37 -18.65 5.17
C TRP A 441 22.24 -17.18 5.58
N PRO A 442 23.13 -16.62 6.42
CA PRO A 442 23.08 -15.20 6.74
C PRO A 442 23.28 -14.28 5.53
N GLU A 443 24.19 -14.63 4.60
CA GLU A 443 24.37 -13.91 3.33
C GLU A 443 23.15 -14.07 2.41
N PHE A 444 22.52 -15.24 2.39
CA PHE A 444 21.25 -15.45 1.70
C PHE A 444 20.18 -14.49 2.24
N HIS A 445 19.98 -14.45 3.57
CA HIS A 445 19.04 -13.54 4.21
C HIS A 445 19.37 -12.06 3.99
N ASN A 446 20.66 -11.73 3.89
CA ASN A 446 21.15 -10.39 3.57
C ASN A 446 20.75 -9.95 2.15
N GLY A 447 20.89 -10.87 1.18
CA GLY A 447 20.40 -10.68 -0.19
C GLY A 447 18.88 -10.56 -0.27
N VAL A 448 18.14 -11.40 0.47
CA VAL A 448 16.68 -11.30 0.57
C VAL A 448 16.29 -9.93 1.11
N ALA A 449 16.88 -9.48 2.22
CA ALA A 449 16.58 -8.19 2.83
C ALA A 449 16.85 -7.00 1.89
N ALA A 450 17.93 -7.05 1.10
CA ALA A 450 18.22 -6.03 0.09
C ALA A 450 17.16 -6.02 -1.03
N GLY A 451 16.75 -7.20 -1.50
CA GLY A 451 15.69 -7.31 -2.52
C GLY A 451 14.31 -6.92 -2.01
N LEU A 452 13.99 -7.22 -0.75
CA LEU A 452 12.71 -6.85 -0.13
C LEU A 452 12.55 -5.34 0.06
N ARG A 453 13.65 -4.57 0.02
CA ARG A 453 13.62 -3.11 0.06
C ARG A 453 12.86 -2.50 -1.13
N LEU A 454 12.83 -3.20 -2.26
CA LEU A 454 12.22 -2.73 -3.49
C LEU A 454 10.70 -2.59 -3.33
N ALA A 455 10.19 -1.38 -3.54
CA ALA A 455 8.76 -1.15 -3.67
C ALA A 455 8.26 -1.74 -5.00
N PRO A 456 6.97 -2.16 -5.08
CA PRO A 456 6.40 -2.59 -6.34
C PRO A 456 6.55 -1.46 -7.37
N PHE A 457 7.32 -1.75 -8.44
CA PHE A 457 7.67 -0.77 -9.44
C PHE A 457 6.43 -0.09 -10.02
N GLN A 458 6.48 1.23 -10.19
CA GLN A 458 5.41 2.01 -10.86
C GLN A 458 5.27 1.66 -12.36
N GLY A 459 6.17 0.82 -12.89
CA GLY A 459 6.12 0.21 -14.22
C GLY A 459 6.35 -1.31 -14.19
N LYS A 460 6.37 -1.97 -15.36
CA LYS A 460 6.71 -3.39 -15.46
C LYS A 460 8.22 -3.57 -15.25
N MET A 461 8.61 -4.43 -14.31
CA MET A 461 10.00 -4.90 -14.17
C MET A 461 10.51 -5.41 -15.52
N SER A 462 11.73 -5.06 -15.91
CA SER A 462 12.33 -5.54 -17.15
C SER A 462 13.11 -6.83 -16.91
N ARG A 463 13.04 -7.76 -17.88
CA ARG A 463 13.89 -8.95 -17.93
C ARG A 463 15.38 -8.58 -17.86
N THR A 464 15.74 -7.51 -18.57
CA THR A 464 17.12 -7.02 -18.70
C THR A 464 17.72 -6.57 -17.37
N TRP A 465 16.93 -5.96 -16.47
CA TRP A 465 17.44 -5.54 -15.16
C TRP A 465 17.79 -6.74 -14.26
N ILE A 466 16.98 -7.80 -14.30
CA ILE A 466 17.29 -9.04 -13.56
C ILE A 466 18.56 -9.69 -14.11
N SER A 467 18.73 -9.72 -15.44
CA SER A 467 19.96 -10.21 -16.08
C SER A 467 21.17 -9.33 -15.78
N TYR A 468 20.99 -8.00 -15.66
CA TYR A 468 22.07 -7.06 -15.32
C TYR A 468 22.61 -7.27 -13.90
N ASN A 469 21.73 -7.61 -12.95
CA ASN A 469 22.13 -7.90 -11.57
C ASN A 469 22.66 -9.34 -11.38
N LYS A 470 22.73 -10.16 -12.43
CA LYS A 470 23.26 -11.52 -12.34
C LYS A 470 24.79 -11.47 -12.20
N PRO A 471 25.38 -12.02 -11.11
CA PRO A 471 26.83 -12.11 -10.98
C PRO A 471 27.41 -13.13 -11.98
N GLU A 472 28.70 -12.97 -12.31
CA GLU A 472 29.42 -13.91 -13.18
C GLU A 472 29.52 -15.31 -12.56
N GLU A 473 29.81 -15.37 -11.26
CA GLU A 473 29.80 -16.60 -10.45
C GLU A 473 28.53 -16.71 -9.58
N PRO A 474 28.00 -17.92 -9.35
CA PRO A 474 26.81 -18.10 -8.52
C PRO A 474 27.10 -17.68 -7.07
N ASN A 475 26.40 -16.63 -6.61
CA ASN A 475 26.55 -16.09 -5.27
C ASN A 475 25.27 -16.34 -4.44
N VAL A 476 25.46 -16.71 -3.16
CA VAL A 476 24.40 -16.94 -2.18
C VAL A 476 23.56 -15.66 -1.94
N THR A 477 24.18 -14.49 -2.01
CA THR A 477 23.47 -13.21 -1.89
C THR A 477 22.49 -12.98 -3.05
N HIS A 478 22.88 -13.34 -4.29
CA HIS A 478 22.02 -13.26 -5.46
C HIS A 478 20.85 -14.25 -5.38
N ALA A 479 21.08 -15.45 -4.85
CA ALA A 479 20.02 -16.41 -4.58
C ALA A 479 18.92 -15.82 -3.67
N GLY A 480 19.33 -15.08 -2.64
CA GLY A 480 18.41 -14.36 -1.76
C GLY A 480 17.64 -13.24 -2.47
N LEU A 481 18.32 -12.48 -3.33
CA LEU A 481 17.70 -11.45 -4.16
C LEU A 481 16.61 -12.02 -5.07
N LEU A 482 16.87 -13.16 -5.71
CA LEU A 482 15.89 -13.85 -6.56
C LEU A 482 14.64 -14.25 -5.78
N LEU A 483 14.80 -14.82 -4.57
CA LEU A 483 13.66 -15.12 -3.71
C LEU A 483 12.84 -13.86 -3.43
N ALA A 484 13.48 -12.76 -3.02
CA ALA A 484 12.81 -11.50 -2.69
C ALA A 484 12.00 -10.92 -3.87
N LEU A 485 12.59 -10.91 -5.07
CA LEU A 485 11.91 -10.50 -6.31
C LEU A 485 10.71 -11.41 -6.61
N GLY A 486 10.86 -12.71 -6.33
CA GLY A 486 9.80 -13.70 -6.45
C GLY A 486 8.61 -13.41 -5.53
N MET A 487 8.88 -13.05 -4.27
CA MET A 487 7.85 -12.68 -3.29
C MET A 487 7.08 -11.41 -3.68
N HIS A 488 7.74 -10.47 -4.36
CA HIS A 488 7.10 -9.26 -4.90
C HIS A 488 6.30 -9.53 -6.19
N GLY A 489 6.43 -10.73 -6.79
CA GLY A 489 5.78 -11.07 -8.05
C GLY A 489 6.54 -10.58 -9.29
N HIS A 490 7.80 -10.16 -9.15
CA HIS A 490 8.59 -9.58 -10.23
C HIS A 490 9.25 -10.62 -11.14
N LEU A 491 9.33 -11.90 -10.72
CA LEU A 491 9.93 -12.95 -11.54
C LEU A 491 9.04 -13.46 -12.68
N ARG A 492 7.78 -13.02 -12.77
CA ARG A 492 6.87 -13.39 -13.89
C ARG A 492 7.39 -12.99 -15.28
N VAL A 493 8.36 -12.08 -15.33
CA VAL A 493 8.96 -11.56 -16.55
C VAL A 493 10.06 -12.49 -17.10
N LEU A 494 10.58 -13.39 -16.26
CA LEU A 494 11.59 -14.36 -16.70
C LEU A 494 10.98 -15.45 -17.56
N THR A 495 11.72 -15.83 -18.59
CA THR A 495 11.37 -16.95 -19.47
C THR A 495 11.93 -18.25 -18.90
N ILE A 496 11.37 -19.41 -19.29
CA ILE A 496 11.86 -20.72 -18.83
C ILE A 496 13.34 -20.94 -19.19
N THR A 497 13.83 -20.31 -20.27
CA THR A 497 15.23 -20.39 -20.68
C THR A 497 16.15 -19.66 -19.70
N ASP A 498 15.72 -18.53 -19.15
CA ASP A 498 16.50 -17.81 -18.12
C ASP A 498 16.56 -18.62 -16.84
N VAL A 499 15.43 -19.22 -16.46
CA VAL A 499 15.34 -20.11 -15.29
C VAL A 499 16.29 -21.30 -15.45
N TYR A 500 16.31 -21.92 -16.63
CA TYR A 500 17.24 -23.01 -16.93
C TYR A 500 18.71 -22.58 -16.81
N GLN A 501 19.08 -21.39 -17.27
CA GLN A 501 20.46 -20.86 -17.13
C GLN A 501 20.90 -20.66 -15.68
N TYR A 502 19.97 -20.49 -14.75
CA TYR A 502 20.30 -20.47 -13.34
C TYR A 502 20.36 -21.87 -12.74
N LEU A 503 19.46 -22.77 -13.12
CA LEU A 503 19.45 -24.16 -12.66
C LEU A 503 20.68 -24.94 -13.16
N SER A 504 21.22 -24.59 -14.33
CA SER A 504 22.42 -25.22 -14.91
C SER A 504 23.72 -24.87 -14.18
N GLN A 505 23.70 -23.93 -13.22
CA GLN A 505 24.89 -23.54 -12.45
C GLN A 505 25.16 -24.48 -11.26
N GLU A 506 24.31 -25.48 -11.02
CA GLU A 506 24.45 -26.52 -9.98
C GLU A 506 24.69 -26.00 -8.55
N HIS A 507 24.30 -24.74 -8.26
CA HIS A 507 24.40 -24.16 -6.93
C HIS A 507 23.07 -24.30 -6.16
N ASP A 508 23.08 -25.11 -5.11
CA ASP A 508 21.89 -25.51 -4.33
C ASP A 508 21.05 -24.32 -3.85
N ILE A 509 21.69 -23.31 -3.25
CA ILE A 509 20.97 -22.18 -2.65
C ILE A 509 20.33 -21.29 -3.73
N THR A 510 20.97 -21.15 -4.90
CA THR A 510 20.39 -20.41 -6.03
C THR A 510 19.16 -21.13 -6.55
N THR A 511 19.23 -22.46 -6.66
CA THR A 511 18.08 -23.28 -7.03
C THR A 511 16.93 -23.09 -6.03
N VAL A 512 17.19 -23.15 -4.72
CA VAL A 512 16.17 -22.89 -3.68
C VAL A 512 15.51 -21.52 -3.84
N GLY A 513 16.31 -20.47 -4.05
CA GLY A 513 15.81 -19.11 -4.24
C GLY A 513 14.89 -18.98 -5.45
N ILE A 514 15.22 -19.67 -6.55
CA ILE A 514 14.44 -19.65 -7.79
C ILE A 514 13.18 -20.50 -7.70
N LEU A 515 13.25 -21.72 -7.15
CA LEU A 515 12.09 -22.60 -7.02
C LEU A 515 11.00 -21.91 -6.18
N LEU A 516 11.38 -21.35 -5.04
CA LEU A 516 10.47 -20.62 -4.16
C LEU A 516 10.04 -19.28 -4.78
N GLY A 517 10.96 -18.53 -5.38
CA GLY A 517 10.66 -17.23 -5.98
C GLY A 517 9.68 -17.32 -7.17
N MET A 518 9.90 -18.27 -8.08
CA MET A 518 9.02 -18.52 -9.22
C MET A 518 7.64 -19.00 -8.77
N ALA A 519 7.58 -19.90 -7.78
CA ALA A 519 6.32 -20.35 -7.21
C ALA A 519 5.55 -19.25 -6.48
N ALA A 520 6.24 -18.41 -5.69
CA ALA A 520 5.63 -17.25 -5.03
C ALA A 520 5.09 -16.23 -6.04
N SER A 521 5.80 -16.01 -7.15
CA SER A 521 5.33 -15.15 -8.24
C SER A 521 4.09 -15.70 -8.94
N HIS A 522 4.01 -17.03 -9.11
CA HIS A 522 2.90 -17.73 -9.76
C HIS A 522 1.91 -18.38 -8.78
N ARG A 523 1.85 -17.87 -7.56
CA ARG A 523 1.01 -18.38 -6.47
C ARG A 523 -0.45 -18.56 -6.91
N GLY A 524 -0.99 -19.76 -6.68
CA GLY A 524 -2.37 -20.13 -7.02
C GLY A 524 -2.72 -20.22 -8.51
N THR A 525 -1.75 -20.14 -9.43
CA THR A 525 -2.02 -20.14 -10.88
C THR A 525 -2.01 -21.52 -11.54
N MET A 526 -1.47 -22.55 -10.88
CA MET A 526 -1.33 -23.92 -11.42
C MET A 526 -0.59 -23.98 -12.78
N ASN A 527 0.37 -23.09 -13.04
CA ASN A 527 1.08 -23.04 -14.31
C ASN A 527 1.85 -24.36 -14.61
N PRO A 528 1.57 -25.07 -15.71
CA PRO A 528 2.15 -26.37 -16.02
C PRO A 528 3.66 -26.33 -16.33
N ALA A 529 4.19 -25.21 -16.81
CA ALA A 529 5.63 -25.09 -17.08
C ALA A 529 6.43 -25.07 -15.78
N ILE A 530 5.95 -24.31 -14.79
CA ILE A 530 6.58 -24.20 -13.47
C ILE A 530 6.38 -25.49 -12.68
N SER A 531 5.20 -26.13 -12.76
CA SER A 531 4.99 -27.41 -12.07
C SER A 531 5.92 -28.51 -12.58
N LYS A 532 6.18 -28.60 -13.90
CA LYS A 532 7.16 -29.53 -14.47
C LYS A 532 8.58 -29.28 -13.94
N MET A 533 8.99 -28.02 -13.87
CA MET A 533 10.28 -27.63 -13.29
C MET A 533 10.36 -28.06 -11.81
N LEU A 534 9.32 -27.82 -11.02
CA LEU A 534 9.30 -28.22 -9.60
C LEU A 534 9.33 -29.74 -9.40
N TYR A 535 8.60 -30.50 -10.22
CA TYR A 535 8.56 -31.97 -10.12
C TYR A 535 9.89 -32.63 -10.52
N LEU A 536 10.74 -31.98 -11.33
CA LEU A 536 12.10 -32.45 -11.61
C LEU A 536 12.94 -32.56 -10.34
N HIS A 537 12.68 -31.70 -9.36
CA HIS A 537 13.43 -31.64 -8.10
C HIS A 537 12.84 -32.53 -6.99
N ILE A 538 11.86 -33.40 -7.33
CA ILE A 538 11.23 -34.31 -6.37
C ILE A 538 11.36 -35.76 -6.88
N PRO A 539 12.22 -36.59 -6.25
CA PRO A 539 12.56 -37.93 -6.77
C PRO A 539 11.37 -38.86 -6.98
N SER A 540 10.33 -38.79 -6.14
CA SER A 540 9.14 -39.64 -6.24
C SER A 540 8.24 -39.37 -7.46
N ARG A 541 8.54 -38.32 -8.23
CA ARG A 541 7.85 -38.01 -9.50
C ARG A 541 8.64 -38.44 -10.73
N HIS A 542 9.86 -38.94 -10.54
CA HIS A 542 10.68 -39.43 -11.64
C HIS A 542 10.11 -40.77 -12.16
N PRO A 543 10.03 -40.97 -13.49
CA PRO A 543 9.77 -42.29 -14.06
C PRO A 543 10.86 -43.28 -13.65
N SER A 544 10.56 -44.58 -13.60
CA SER A 544 11.54 -45.63 -13.27
C SER A 544 12.71 -45.74 -14.25
N SER A 545 12.63 -45.09 -15.41
CA SER A 545 13.70 -44.99 -16.41
C SER A 545 14.58 -43.73 -16.24
N PHE A 546 14.34 -42.91 -15.23
CA PHE A 546 15.11 -41.69 -14.96
C PHE A 546 16.42 -42.04 -14.24
N PRO A 547 17.55 -41.40 -14.55
CA PRO A 547 18.81 -41.66 -13.86
C PRO A 547 18.70 -41.32 -12.37
N GLU A 548 19.36 -42.10 -11.50
CA GLU A 548 19.45 -41.82 -10.07
C GLU A 548 20.20 -40.50 -9.84
N LEU A 549 19.44 -39.42 -9.63
CA LEU A 549 19.96 -38.09 -9.32
C LEU A 549 19.87 -37.89 -7.80
N GLU A 550 21.03 -37.87 -7.12
CA GLU A 550 21.11 -37.52 -5.70
C GLU A 550 20.86 -36.01 -5.54
N LEU A 551 19.67 -35.64 -5.07
CA LEU A 551 19.28 -34.26 -4.81
C LEU A 551 19.32 -33.97 -3.30
N PRO A 552 19.94 -32.87 -2.84
CA PRO A 552 19.93 -32.50 -1.43
C PRO A 552 18.51 -32.36 -0.85
N THR A 553 18.31 -32.87 0.37
CA THR A 553 17.03 -32.82 1.13
C THR A 553 16.46 -31.41 1.24
N LEU A 554 17.35 -30.42 1.34
CA LEU A 554 17.02 -29.00 1.39
C LEU A 554 16.31 -28.51 0.12
N LEU A 555 16.80 -28.93 -1.05
CA LEU A 555 16.25 -28.57 -2.35
C LEU A 555 14.91 -29.29 -2.59
N GLN A 556 14.80 -30.55 -2.19
CA GLN A 556 13.52 -31.28 -2.26
C GLN A 556 12.46 -30.61 -1.36
N SER A 557 12.84 -30.17 -0.15
CA SER A 557 11.96 -29.43 0.78
C SER A 557 11.47 -28.10 0.19
N ALA A 558 12.37 -27.35 -0.45
CA ALA A 558 12.02 -26.11 -1.15
C ALA A 558 11.07 -26.37 -2.33
N ALA A 559 11.31 -27.44 -3.11
CA ALA A 559 10.44 -27.84 -4.22
C ALA A 559 9.02 -28.21 -3.75
N LEU A 560 8.88 -28.95 -2.64
CA LEU A 560 7.58 -29.29 -2.06
C LEU A 560 6.79 -28.05 -1.65
N MET A 561 7.42 -27.12 -0.93
CA MET A 561 6.78 -25.87 -0.53
C MET A 561 6.39 -25.03 -1.76
N ALA A 562 7.25 -24.97 -2.77
CA ALA A 562 6.98 -24.29 -4.03
C ALA A 562 5.77 -24.89 -4.77
N VAL A 563 5.61 -26.23 -4.76
CA VAL A 563 4.38 -26.88 -5.28
C VAL A 563 3.17 -26.44 -4.47
N GLY A 564 3.27 -26.38 -3.15
CA GLY A 564 2.22 -25.88 -2.26
C GLY A 564 1.76 -24.46 -2.60
N LEU A 565 2.70 -23.53 -2.81
CA LEU A 565 2.42 -22.14 -3.20
C LEU A 565 1.78 -22.05 -4.59
N LEU A 566 2.26 -22.82 -5.57
CA LEU A 566 1.75 -22.81 -6.94
C LEU A 566 0.30 -23.30 -7.03
N TYR A 567 -0.04 -24.33 -6.24
CA TYR A 567 -1.36 -24.97 -6.17
C TYR A 567 -2.22 -24.46 -5.01
N GLU A 568 -1.86 -23.33 -4.40
CA GLU A 568 -2.56 -22.80 -3.23
C GLU A 568 -4.05 -22.62 -3.50
N GLY A 569 -4.88 -23.19 -2.61
CA GLY A 569 -6.33 -23.12 -2.69
C GLY A 569 -6.96 -23.85 -3.90
N SER A 570 -6.21 -24.64 -4.67
CA SER A 570 -6.75 -25.38 -5.82
C SER A 570 -7.48 -26.67 -5.42
N ALA A 571 -7.11 -27.28 -4.28
CA ALA A 571 -7.54 -28.61 -3.86
C ALA A 571 -7.34 -29.70 -4.95
N HIS A 572 -6.22 -29.66 -5.67
CA HIS A 572 -5.93 -30.62 -6.73
C HIS A 572 -5.68 -32.05 -6.17
N PRO A 573 -6.55 -33.05 -6.45
CA PRO A 573 -6.53 -34.34 -5.77
C PRO A 573 -5.22 -35.13 -5.90
N LEU A 574 -4.63 -35.15 -7.10
CA LEU A 574 -3.40 -35.90 -7.34
C LEU A 574 -2.22 -35.30 -6.58
N THR A 575 -2.15 -33.97 -6.52
CA THR A 575 -1.09 -33.27 -5.79
C THR A 575 -1.24 -33.50 -4.29
N MET A 576 -2.48 -33.55 -3.77
CA MET A 576 -2.72 -33.86 -2.36
C MET A 576 -2.35 -35.30 -1.99
N LYS A 577 -2.74 -36.28 -2.82
CA LYS A 577 -2.36 -37.70 -2.61
C LYS A 577 -0.86 -37.89 -2.64
N PHE A 578 -0.19 -37.20 -3.57
CA PHE A 578 1.26 -37.17 -3.70
C PHE A 578 1.93 -36.59 -2.44
N LEU A 579 1.53 -35.38 -2.01
CA LEU A 579 2.12 -34.74 -0.83
C LEU A 579 1.89 -35.54 0.46
N LEU A 580 0.75 -36.24 0.57
CA LEU A 580 0.50 -37.14 1.69
C LEU A 580 1.49 -38.32 1.72
N GLY A 581 1.85 -38.85 0.55
CA GLY A 581 2.89 -39.88 0.43
C GLY A 581 4.26 -39.39 0.90
N GLU A 582 4.58 -38.13 0.61
CA GLU A 582 5.86 -37.51 1.01
C GLU A 582 5.98 -37.26 2.52
N ILE A 583 4.88 -36.95 3.21
CA ILE A 583 4.88 -36.80 4.67
C ILE A 583 5.36 -38.10 5.35
N GLY A 584 4.94 -39.26 4.83
CA GLY A 584 5.26 -40.57 5.39
C GLY A 584 6.43 -41.30 4.74
N ARG A 585 7.32 -40.61 4.00
CA ARG A 585 8.42 -41.23 3.26
C ARG A 585 9.37 -42.01 4.19
N ARG A 586 9.68 -43.26 3.82
CA ARG A 586 10.65 -44.13 4.54
C ARG A 586 12.08 -43.72 4.18
N SER A 587 13.03 -43.87 5.11
CA SER A 587 14.42 -43.45 4.92
C SER A 587 15.09 -44.23 3.79
N GLY A 588 15.32 -43.57 2.65
CA GLY A 588 16.02 -44.14 1.49
C GLY A 588 17.50 -43.76 1.46
N GLY A 589 18.22 -43.89 2.58
CA GLY A 589 19.67 -43.61 2.64
C GLY A 589 20.07 -42.13 2.75
N ASP A 590 19.22 -41.17 2.35
CA ASP A 590 19.51 -39.73 2.43
C ASP A 590 19.68 -39.21 3.87
N ASN A 591 20.48 -38.14 4.03
CA ASN A 591 20.79 -37.42 5.27
C ASN A 591 19.65 -37.45 6.31
N VAL A 592 19.78 -38.38 7.24
CA VAL A 592 18.81 -38.70 8.31
C VAL A 592 18.38 -37.47 9.12
N LEU A 593 19.26 -36.47 9.22
CA LEU A 593 19.13 -35.31 10.08
C LEU A 593 18.10 -34.27 9.62
N GLU A 594 17.75 -34.20 8.32
CA GLU A 594 16.85 -33.16 7.77
C GLU A 594 15.42 -33.67 7.45
N ARG A 595 15.10 -34.90 7.87
CA ARG A 595 13.83 -35.57 7.55
C ARG A 595 12.61 -34.86 8.14
N GLU A 596 12.74 -34.26 9.33
CA GLU A 596 11.66 -33.52 9.99
C GLU A 596 11.26 -32.27 9.18
N GLY A 597 12.24 -31.49 8.73
CA GLY A 597 12.03 -30.30 7.89
C GLY A 597 11.36 -30.64 6.55
N TYR A 598 11.72 -31.78 5.95
CA TYR A 598 11.07 -32.30 4.75
C TYR A 598 9.58 -32.63 4.99
N ALA A 599 9.28 -33.37 6.05
CA ALA A 599 7.90 -33.73 6.40
C ALA A 599 7.05 -32.50 6.75
N VAL A 600 7.63 -31.51 7.44
CA VAL A 600 6.98 -30.21 7.73
C VAL A 600 6.73 -29.43 6.45
N ALA A 601 7.67 -29.42 5.49
CA ALA A 601 7.47 -28.79 4.19
C ALA A 601 6.35 -29.46 3.39
N ALA A 602 6.31 -30.79 3.34
CA ALA A 602 5.26 -31.57 2.67
C ALA A 602 3.87 -31.31 3.30
N GLY A 603 3.78 -31.32 4.64
CA GLY A 603 2.55 -31.04 5.37
C GLY A 603 2.06 -29.60 5.17
N SER A 604 2.96 -28.63 5.24
CA SER A 604 2.65 -27.22 4.97
C SER A 604 2.17 -27.02 3.53
N ALA A 605 2.84 -27.65 2.55
CA ALA A 605 2.44 -27.61 1.15
C ALA A 605 1.05 -28.22 0.93
N MET A 606 0.78 -29.38 1.52
CA MET A 606 -0.54 -30.04 1.45
C MET A 606 -1.64 -29.14 2.04
N GLY A 607 -1.33 -28.51 3.18
CA GLY A 607 -2.19 -27.52 3.82
C GLY A 607 -2.49 -26.30 2.94
N LEU A 608 -1.49 -25.77 2.22
CA LEU A 608 -1.68 -24.67 1.27
C LEU A 608 -2.56 -25.07 0.08
N VAL A 609 -2.38 -26.29 -0.46
CA VAL A 609 -3.18 -26.78 -1.60
C VAL A 609 -4.68 -26.83 -1.26
N ALA A 610 -5.02 -27.29 -0.06
CA ALA A 610 -6.40 -27.45 0.40
C ALA A 610 -6.84 -26.37 1.42
N LEU A 611 -6.21 -25.20 1.38
CA LEU A 611 -6.37 -24.13 2.35
C LEU A 611 -7.84 -23.75 2.61
N GLY A 612 -8.31 -23.97 3.84
CA GLY A 612 -9.66 -23.63 4.29
C GLY A 612 -10.81 -24.35 3.57
N ARG A 613 -10.52 -25.44 2.82
CA ARG A 613 -11.52 -26.19 2.05
C ARG A 613 -12.03 -27.45 2.75
N GLY A 614 -11.64 -27.69 4.01
CA GLY A 614 -12.01 -28.89 4.77
C GLY A 614 -13.51 -29.19 4.87
N LYS A 615 -14.39 -28.19 4.78
CA LYS A 615 -15.86 -28.39 4.77
C LYS A 615 -16.44 -28.86 3.44
N ASN A 616 -15.81 -28.50 2.33
CA ASN A 616 -16.35 -28.69 0.98
C ASN A 616 -15.84 -29.98 0.32
N ALA A 617 -15.45 -30.94 1.14
CA ALA A 617 -14.50 -31.97 0.79
C ALA A 617 -15.21 -33.29 0.41
N PHE A 618 -15.15 -33.65 -0.87
CA PHE A 618 -15.57 -34.94 -1.43
C PHE A 618 -14.92 -36.14 -0.70
N GLY A 619 -15.54 -37.32 -0.67
CA GLY A 619 -15.12 -38.49 0.14
C GLY A 619 -13.67 -38.97 0.01
N LEU A 620 -12.93 -38.54 -1.03
CA LEU A 620 -11.47 -38.74 -1.10
C LEU A 620 -10.73 -38.08 0.07
N MET A 621 -11.20 -36.91 0.53
CA MET A 621 -10.56 -36.15 1.61
C MET A 621 -10.68 -36.82 2.97
N GLU A 622 -11.75 -37.57 3.23
CA GLU A 622 -11.90 -38.33 4.48
C GLU A 622 -10.75 -39.34 4.64
N THR A 623 -10.46 -40.10 3.58
CA THR A 623 -9.33 -41.05 3.59
C THR A 623 -7.97 -40.38 3.77
N LEU A 624 -7.79 -39.17 3.22
CA LEU A 624 -6.55 -38.40 3.39
C LEU A 624 -6.42 -37.87 4.82
N VAL A 625 -7.52 -37.40 5.41
CA VAL A 625 -7.57 -36.87 6.77
C VAL A 625 -7.36 -37.97 7.80
N ASP A 626 -7.96 -39.15 7.64
CA ASP A 626 -7.75 -40.29 8.54
C ASP A 626 -6.28 -40.72 8.52
N ARG A 627 -5.66 -40.75 7.33
CA ARG A 627 -4.23 -41.03 7.19
C ARG A 627 -3.33 -39.93 7.78
N LEU A 628 -3.74 -38.66 7.74
CA LEU A 628 -3.04 -37.59 8.47
C LEU A 628 -3.13 -37.79 9.99
N PHE A 629 -4.28 -38.22 10.52
CA PHE A 629 -4.40 -38.56 11.94
C PHE A 629 -3.55 -39.77 12.33
N GLN A 630 -3.39 -40.77 11.46
CA GLN A 630 -2.40 -41.86 11.66
C GLN A 630 -0.98 -41.29 11.78
N TYR A 631 -0.61 -40.30 10.97
CA TYR A 631 0.70 -39.62 11.04
C TYR A 631 0.89 -38.72 12.27
N VAL A 632 -0.19 -38.27 12.93
CA VAL A 632 -0.15 -37.54 14.21
C VAL A 632 -0.03 -38.50 15.41
N GLY A 633 -0.34 -39.80 15.22
CA GLY A 633 -0.34 -40.82 16.26
C GLY A 633 -1.73 -41.19 16.79
N GLY A 634 -2.79 -41.01 15.98
CA GLY A 634 -4.15 -41.46 16.32
C GLY A 634 -4.23 -42.98 16.49
N LYS A 635 -4.88 -43.45 17.57
CA LYS A 635 -4.99 -44.87 17.96
C LYS A 635 -5.98 -45.71 17.12
N GLU A 636 -6.38 -45.26 15.92
CA GLU A 636 -7.35 -46.00 15.10
C GLU A 636 -6.68 -47.05 14.20
N TYR A 637 -6.94 -48.31 14.52
CA TYR A 637 -6.63 -49.49 13.70
C TYR A 637 -7.53 -49.52 12.46
N SER A 638 -7.11 -48.87 11.37
CA SER A 638 -7.61 -49.20 10.04
C SER A 638 -6.63 -50.18 9.40
N SER A 639 -6.92 -51.47 9.56
CA SER A 639 -6.30 -52.53 8.76
C SER A 639 -6.81 -52.42 7.32
N GLU A 640 -6.29 -51.46 6.56
CA GLU A 640 -6.35 -51.50 5.11
C GLU A 640 -4.98 -51.90 4.60
N ARG A 641 -4.94 -53.14 4.08
CA ARG A 641 -3.90 -53.62 3.18
C ARG A 641 -3.40 -52.45 2.33
N SER A 642 -2.12 -52.16 2.48
CA SER A 642 -1.30 -51.39 1.56
C SER A 642 -1.72 -51.62 0.10
N LEU A 643 -2.59 -50.76 -0.42
CA LEU A 643 -2.94 -50.75 -1.82
C LEU A 643 -1.93 -49.86 -2.55
N ASN A 644 -0.94 -50.56 -3.12
CA ASN A 644 -0.12 -50.18 -4.26
C ASN A 644 0.88 -49.03 -4.02
N VAL A 645 1.88 -49.29 -3.18
CA VAL A 645 3.27 -49.11 -3.63
C VAL A 645 3.73 -50.50 -4.03
N ALA A 646 4.22 -50.67 -5.25
CA ALA A 646 4.78 -51.93 -5.71
C ALA A 646 5.73 -52.45 -4.63
N GLN A 647 5.52 -53.70 -4.21
CA GLN A 647 6.60 -54.52 -3.67
C GLN A 647 7.62 -54.67 -4.80
N THR A 648 8.49 -53.66 -4.98
CA THR A 648 9.82 -53.95 -5.49
C THR A 648 10.50 -54.76 -4.40
N LEU A 649 11.17 -55.82 -4.84
CA LEU A 649 11.81 -56.83 -4.02
C LEU A 649 12.59 -56.20 -2.86
N GLU A 650 12.71 -56.98 -1.78
CA GLU A 650 13.64 -56.73 -0.67
C GLU A 650 14.94 -56.06 -1.15
N ASP A 651 15.04 -54.73 -0.98
CA ASP A 651 16.31 -54.03 -1.14
C ASP A 651 17.16 -54.35 0.09
N PRO A 652 18.32 -55.01 -0.06
CA PRO A 652 19.17 -55.43 1.05
C PRO A 652 20.07 -54.29 1.56
N ASN A 653 19.68 -53.03 1.36
CA ASN A 653 20.43 -51.87 1.83
C ASN A 653 19.80 -51.27 3.09
N ARG A 654 19.79 -52.07 4.17
CA ARG A 654 19.60 -51.55 5.53
C ARG A 654 20.87 -50.82 5.95
N THR A 655 20.95 -49.52 5.71
CA THR A 655 22.03 -48.67 6.23
C THR A 655 21.87 -48.48 7.74
N GLY A 656 22.92 -48.77 8.51
CA GLY A 656 22.91 -48.92 9.98
C GLY A 656 22.77 -47.65 10.84
N GLN A 657 22.13 -46.58 10.37
CA GLN A 657 21.99 -45.33 11.16
C GLN A 657 20.63 -45.16 11.86
N ILE A 658 19.52 -45.65 11.30
CA ILE A 658 18.19 -45.69 11.98
C ILE A 658 17.49 -47.01 11.65
N MET A 659 17.04 -47.73 12.68
CA MET A 659 16.07 -48.82 12.53
C MET A 659 14.66 -48.23 12.54
N ASP A 660 14.12 -47.87 11.37
CA ASP A 660 12.68 -47.59 11.25
C ASP A 660 11.95 -48.92 11.57
N GLY A 661 11.26 -48.99 12.72
CA GLY A 661 10.41 -50.12 13.08
C GLY A 661 9.24 -50.29 12.09
N THR A 662 8.43 -51.33 12.25
CA THR A 662 7.23 -51.57 11.41
C THR A 662 6.19 -50.43 11.49
N ASN A 663 6.30 -49.55 12.47
CA ASN A 663 5.38 -48.45 12.75
C ASN A 663 5.90 -47.11 12.21
N VAL A 664 4.99 -46.21 11.85
CA VAL A 664 5.32 -44.85 11.38
C VAL A 664 6.09 -44.09 12.48
N ASN A 665 7.17 -43.40 12.10
CA ASN A 665 7.94 -42.56 13.01
C ASN A 665 7.20 -41.23 13.29
N ILE A 666 6.45 -41.21 14.40
CA ILE A 666 5.60 -40.08 14.83
C ILE A 666 6.43 -38.79 15.02
N ASP A 667 7.69 -38.90 15.47
CA ASP A 667 8.54 -37.73 15.72
C ASP A 667 8.87 -36.94 14.45
N VAL A 668 8.80 -37.58 13.29
CA VAL A 668 9.05 -36.95 11.99
C VAL A 668 7.73 -36.47 11.36
N THR A 669 6.69 -37.31 11.41
CA THR A 669 5.45 -37.08 10.64
C THR A 669 4.44 -36.20 11.36
N ALA A 670 4.42 -36.20 12.70
CA ALA A 670 3.43 -35.48 13.50
C ALA A 670 3.40 -33.95 13.28
N PRO A 671 4.53 -33.21 13.25
CA PRO A 671 4.47 -31.75 13.08
C PRO A 671 3.94 -31.36 11.69
N GLY A 672 4.37 -32.05 10.63
CA GLY A 672 3.87 -31.82 9.27
C GLY A 672 2.38 -32.12 9.12
N ALA A 673 1.92 -33.26 9.66
CA ALA A 673 0.52 -33.63 9.62
C ALA A 673 -0.37 -32.66 10.43
N THR A 674 0.10 -32.21 11.60
CA THR A 674 -0.63 -31.25 12.45
C THR A 674 -0.82 -29.90 11.74
N ILE A 675 0.21 -29.38 11.08
CA ILE A 675 0.11 -28.15 10.27
C ILE A 675 -0.81 -28.35 9.07
N ALA A 676 -0.73 -29.49 8.38
CA ALA A 676 -1.61 -29.80 7.25
C ALA A 676 -3.09 -29.74 7.68
N ILE A 677 -3.44 -30.41 8.79
CA ILE A 677 -4.80 -30.40 9.35
C ILE A 677 -5.22 -28.97 9.72
N ALA A 678 -4.35 -28.20 10.39
CA ALA A 678 -4.62 -26.80 10.76
C ALA A 678 -4.97 -25.92 9.55
N LEU A 679 -4.26 -26.09 8.43
CA LEU A 679 -4.45 -25.30 7.22
C LEU A 679 -5.64 -25.78 6.37
N ILE A 680 -5.87 -27.09 6.29
CA ILE A 680 -7.04 -27.68 5.59
C ILE A 680 -8.34 -27.21 6.24
N PHE A 681 -8.39 -27.26 7.57
CA PHE A 681 -9.58 -26.91 8.38
C PHE A 681 -9.53 -25.49 8.94
N LEU A 682 -8.70 -24.61 8.38
CA LEU A 682 -8.53 -23.23 8.81
C LEU A 682 -9.87 -22.47 8.82
N LYS A 683 -10.24 -21.92 9.98
CA LYS A 683 -11.50 -21.17 10.21
C LYS A 683 -12.77 -21.93 9.83
N THR A 684 -12.73 -23.26 9.92
CA THR A 684 -13.91 -24.09 9.66
C THR A 684 -14.80 -24.24 10.89
N GLU A 685 -14.33 -24.00 12.12
CA GLU A 685 -15.11 -24.23 13.35
C GLU A 685 -15.63 -25.69 13.45
N SER A 686 -14.85 -26.66 12.95
CA SER A 686 -15.20 -28.08 13.04
C SER A 686 -14.77 -28.65 14.39
N GLU A 687 -15.73 -28.84 15.29
CA GLU A 687 -15.48 -29.40 16.62
C GLU A 687 -14.98 -30.85 16.56
N VAL A 688 -15.44 -31.64 15.58
CA VAL A 688 -15.04 -33.06 15.40
C VAL A 688 -13.56 -33.17 15.08
N MET A 689 -13.04 -32.29 14.22
CA MET A 689 -11.61 -32.30 13.87
C MET A 689 -10.76 -31.72 14.99
N ALA A 690 -11.26 -30.68 15.67
CA ALA A 690 -10.60 -30.07 16.82
C ALA A 690 -10.50 -31.03 18.02
N SER A 691 -11.50 -31.90 18.25
CA SER A 691 -11.48 -32.88 19.34
C SER A 691 -10.54 -34.07 19.07
N ARG A 692 -10.39 -34.47 17.80
CA ARG A 692 -9.39 -35.48 17.38
C ARG A 692 -7.95 -35.00 17.61
N LEU A 693 -7.68 -33.69 17.60
CA LEU A 693 -6.40 -33.10 18.01
C LEU A 693 -6.33 -32.94 19.54
N SER A 694 -6.46 -34.04 20.27
CA SER A 694 -6.49 -34.01 21.73
C SER A 694 -5.13 -33.62 22.33
N ILE A 695 -5.21 -32.78 23.36
CA ILE A 695 -4.10 -32.49 24.28
C ILE A 695 -4.01 -33.70 25.23
N PRO A 696 -2.81 -34.16 25.63
CA PRO A 696 -2.66 -35.27 26.57
C PRO A 696 -3.51 -35.05 27.84
N LEU A 697 -4.44 -35.98 28.09
CA LEU A 697 -5.36 -35.96 29.24
C LEU A 697 -4.98 -36.96 30.32
N THR A 698 -3.83 -37.63 30.20
CA THR A 698 -3.31 -38.57 31.20
C THR A 698 -1.82 -38.33 31.40
N HIS A 699 -1.30 -38.63 32.60
CA HIS A 699 0.14 -38.54 32.86
C HIS A 699 0.95 -39.44 31.92
N PHE A 700 0.40 -40.61 31.55
CA PHE A 700 1.03 -41.53 30.62
C PHE A 700 1.17 -40.96 29.20
N ASP A 701 0.10 -40.34 28.68
CA ASP A 701 0.14 -39.73 27.34
C ASP A 701 1.07 -38.50 27.31
N LEU A 702 1.25 -37.81 28.43
CA LEU A 702 2.14 -36.66 28.54
C LEU A 702 3.62 -37.06 28.39
N ASN A 703 4.02 -38.19 28.97
CA ASN A 703 5.38 -38.70 28.86
C ASN A 703 5.72 -39.23 27.45
N TYR A 704 4.70 -39.61 26.67
CA TYR A 704 4.87 -40.15 25.32
C TYR A 704 4.89 -39.06 24.23
N VAL A 705 4.31 -37.89 24.48
CA VAL A 705 4.18 -36.81 23.48
C VAL A 705 5.19 -35.70 23.77
N ARG A 706 6.06 -35.40 22.79
CA ARG A 706 7.00 -34.29 22.89
C ARG A 706 6.27 -32.95 23.15
N PRO A 707 6.75 -32.10 24.09
CA PRO A 707 6.09 -30.83 24.42
C PRO A 707 5.92 -29.86 23.23
N ASP A 708 6.87 -29.86 22.29
CA ASP A 708 6.78 -29.07 21.06
C ASP A 708 5.54 -29.41 20.22
N PHE A 709 5.15 -30.70 20.19
CA PHE A 709 3.98 -31.16 19.45
C PHE A 709 2.69 -30.76 20.15
N ILE A 710 2.69 -30.68 21.49
CA ILE A 710 1.56 -30.16 22.26
C ILE A 710 1.28 -28.70 21.88
N MET A 711 2.34 -27.88 21.79
CA MET A 711 2.22 -26.50 21.33
C MET A 711 1.61 -26.42 19.91
N LEU A 712 2.09 -27.23 18.97
CA LEU A 712 1.55 -27.27 17.60
C LEU A 712 0.08 -27.73 17.54
N ARG A 713 -0.31 -28.73 18.36
CA ARG A 713 -1.69 -29.21 18.45
C ARG A 713 -2.63 -28.11 18.92
N ILE A 714 -2.21 -27.29 19.89
CA ILE A 714 -3.00 -26.17 20.39
C ILE A 714 -3.15 -25.07 19.35
N ILE A 715 -2.05 -24.72 18.68
CA ILE A 715 -2.09 -23.76 17.57
C ILE A 715 -3.06 -24.26 16.49
N ALA A 716 -2.97 -25.54 16.09
CA ALA A 716 -3.86 -26.14 15.12
C ALA A 716 -5.33 -26.12 15.57
N ARG A 717 -5.63 -26.54 16.79
CA ARG A 717 -6.98 -26.53 17.37
C ARG A 717 -7.59 -25.13 17.36
N ASN A 718 -6.82 -24.12 17.78
CA ASN A 718 -7.27 -22.73 17.83
C ASN A 718 -7.42 -22.11 16.43
N MET A 719 -6.63 -22.55 15.44
CA MET A 719 -6.78 -22.12 14.06
C MET A 719 -8.03 -22.71 13.39
N ILE A 720 -8.44 -23.91 13.79
CA ILE A 720 -9.71 -24.52 13.37
C ILE A 720 -10.88 -23.78 14.05
N MET A 721 -10.80 -23.59 15.37
CA MET A 721 -11.80 -22.90 16.21
C MET A 721 -11.53 -21.39 16.31
N TRP A 722 -11.36 -20.74 15.16
CA TRP A 722 -10.85 -19.37 15.05
C TRP A 722 -11.70 -18.33 15.78
N ASN A 723 -13.03 -18.47 15.74
CA ASN A 723 -13.95 -17.51 16.35
C ASN A 723 -13.89 -17.54 17.88
N SER A 724 -13.60 -18.70 18.47
CA SER A 724 -13.55 -18.91 19.93
C SER A 724 -12.34 -18.29 20.63
N VAL A 725 -11.34 -17.78 19.90
CA VAL A 725 -10.11 -17.20 20.47
C VAL A 725 -10.38 -15.77 20.96
N TYR A 726 -10.26 -15.47 22.26
CA TYR A 726 -10.38 -14.10 22.79
C TYR A 726 -9.19 -13.72 23.67
N PRO A 727 -8.80 -12.43 23.72
CA PRO A 727 -7.63 -11.97 24.46
C PRO A 727 -7.96 -11.80 25.95
N SER A 728 -8.21 -12.90 26.67
CA SER A 728 -8.33 -12.89 28.13
C SER A 728 -7.48 -13.96 28.80
N GLY A 729 -7.12 -13.72 30.06
CA GLY A 729 -6.44 -14.72 30.89
C GLY A 729 -7.29 -15.99 31.07
N ASP A 730 -8.59 -15.80 31.32
CA ASP A 730 -9.56 -16.89 31.49
C ASP A 730 -9.63 -17.80 30.26
N TRP A 731 -9.46 -17.25 29.05
CA TRP A 731 -9.43 -18.05 27.83
C TRP A 731 -8.22 -18.97 27.78
N ILE A 732 -7.04 -18.44 28.10
CA ILE A 732 -5.79 -19.21 28.11
C ILE A 732 -5.90 -20.30 29.18
N ASP A 733 -6.48 -19.99 30.33
CA ASP A 733 -6.71 -20.96 31.40
C ASP A 733 -7.68 -22.08 30.98
N CYS A 734 -8.66 -21.80 30.13
CA CYS A 734 -9.56 -22.82 29.56
C CYS A 734 -8.86 -23.79 28.60
N GLN A 735 -7.70 -23.45 28.04
CA GLN A 735 -6.95 -24.34 27.14
C GLN A 735 -6.11 -25.38 27.90
N ILE A 736 -5.89 -25.18 29.20
CA ILE A 736 -5.03 -26.04 30.02
C ILE A 736 -5.85 -27.22 30.58
N PRO A 737 -5.46 -28.48 30.30
CA PRO A 737 -6.10 -29.65 30.89
C PRO A 737 -6.09 -29.62 32.43
N ALA A 738 -7.15 -30.15 33.04
CA ALA A 738 -7.31 -30.17 34.50
C ALA A 738 -6.10 -30.79 35.22
N ILE A 739 -5.53 -31.87 34.68
CA ILE A 739 -4.36 -32.58 35.24
C ILE A 739 -3.13 -31.67 35.35
N ILE A 740 -2.87 -30.88 34.31
CA ILE A 740 -1.73 -29.96 34.29
C ILE A 740 -2.01 -28.79 35.25
N LYS A 741 -3.26 -28.32 35.30
CA LYS A 741 -3.67 -27.24 36.21
C LYS A 741 -3.52 -27.65 37.68
N THR A 742 -3.95 -28.86 38.06
CA THR A 742 -3.79 -29.40 39.42
C THR A 742 -2.33 -29.72 39.75
N GLY A 743 -1.59 -30.28 38.79
CA GLY A 743 -0.17 -30.57 38.98
C GLY A 743 0.66 -29.31 39.26
N VAL A 744 0.40 -28.24 38.51
CA VAL A 744 1.11 -26.96 38.67
C VAL A 744 0.65 -26.16 39.89
N SER A 745 -0.62 -26.27 40.31
CA SER A 745 -1.08 -25.64 41.57
C SER A 745 -0.46 -26.28 42.80
N ASN A 746 -0.26 -27.60 42.78
CA ASN A 746 0.31 -28.36 43.89
C ASN A 746 1.81 -28.08 44.10
N LEU A 747 2.50 -27.47 43.13
CA LEU A 747 3.88 -26.99 43.29
C LEU A 747 4.03 -25.86 44.32
N ARG A 748 2.92 -25.23 44.72
CA ARG A 748 2.92 -24.16 45.75
C ARG A 748 2.97 -24.70 47.18
N ASP A 749 2.58 -25.95 47.40
CA ASP A 749 2.46 -26.55 48.73
C ASP A 749 3.60 -27.54 48.95
N GLU A 750 4.74 -27.09 49.51
CA GLU A 750 5.95 -27.91 49.77
C GLU A 750 5.77 -28.99 50.86
N GLN A 751 4.57 -29.53 51.10
CA GLN A 751 4.29 -30.50 52.17
C GLN A 751 3.51 -31.77 51.76
N GLY A 752 3.27 -32.01 50.46
CA GLY A 752 2.70 -33.30 50.01
C GLY A 752 3.79 -34.27 49.58
N ASP A 753 3.75 -35.53 50.06
CA ASP A 753 4.54 -36.64 49.54
C ASP A 753 4.26 -36.80 48.02
N ILE A 754 5.15 -36.27 47.17
CA ILE A 754 5.07 -36.42 45.72
C ILE A 754 5.60 -37.82 45.41
N GLU A 755 4.71 -38.81 45.36
CA GLU A 755 4.98 -40.09 44.69
C GLU A 755 5.47 -39.85 43.25
N ASP A 756 6.32 -40.74 42.74
CA ASP A 756 7.07 -40.78 41.45
C ASP A 756 6.36 -40.25 40.17
N PHE A 757 5.91 -38.99 40.13
CA PHE A 757 5.39 -38.33 38.93
C PHE A 757 6.47 -37.45 38.32
N ASP A 758 6.60 -37.51 36.99
CA ASP A 758 7.51 -36.65 36.24
C ASP A 758 6.98 -35.21 36.21
N VAL A 759 7.33 -34.44 37.24
CA VAL A 759 6.98 -33.03 37.40
C VAL A 759 7.54 -32.19 36.24
N GLU A 760 8.68 -32.56 35.68
CA GLU A 760 9.27 -31.87 34.54
C GLU A 760 8.37 -31.95 33.30
N ALA A 761 7.84 -33.12 32.96
CA ALA A 761 6.90 -33.29 31.85
C ALA A 761 5.63 -32.43 32.01
N LEU A 762 5.09 -32.31 33.24
CA LEU A 762 3.94 -31.46 33.56
C LEU A 762 4.22 -29.98 33.33
N VAL A 763 5.36 -29.49 33.82
CA VAL A 763 5.72 -28.07 33.69
C VAL A 763 6.10 -27.73 32.25
N GLN A 764 6.83 -28.60 31.55
CA GLN A 764 7.12 -28.44 30.12
C GLN A 764 5.83 -28.43 29.28
N GLY A 765 4.87 -29.29 29.61
CA GLY A 765 3.53 -29.29 29.02
C GLY A 765 2.82 -27.95 29.23
N TYR A 766 2.73 -27.48 30.48
CA TYR A 766 2.10 -26.19 30.82
C TYR A 766 2.68 -25.02 30.02
N VAL A 767 4.01 -24.87 30.01
CA VAL A 767 4.70 -23.76 29.34
C VAL A 767 4.44 -23.76 27.82
N ASN A 768 4.47 -24.93 27.18
CA ASN A 768 4.19 -25.07 25.74
C ASN A 768 2.72 -24.83 25.39
N ILE A 769 1.78 -25.24 26.27
CA ILE A 769 0.34 -24.99 26.11
C ILE A 769 0.05 -23.49 26.14
N VAL A 770 0.55 -22.79 27.16
CA VAL A 770 0.37 -21.33 27.31
C VAL A 770 1.01 -20.58 26.14
N THR A 771 2.20 -21.00 25.72
CA THR A 771 2.89 -20.41 24.56
C THR A 771 2.10 -20.61 23.27
N GLY A 772 1.57 -21.81 23.02
CA GLY A 772 0.72 -22.09 21.85
C GLY A 772 -0.56 -21.26 21.84
N ALA A 773 -1.18 -21.04 23.00
CA ALA A 773 -2.34 -20.16 23.13
C ALA A 773 -1.97 -18.70 22.82
N CYS A 774 -0.84 -18.21 23.31
CA CYS A 774 -0.33 -16.87 23.01
C CYS A 774 -0.04 -16.67 21.52
N ILE A 775 0.56 -17.66 20.84
CA ILE A 775 0.78 -17.64 19.38
C ILE A 775 -0.56 -17.57 18.64
N SER A 776 -1.56 -18.33 19.09
CA SER A 776 -2.90 -18.31 18.48
C SER A 776 -3.55 -16.93 18.57
N ILE A 777 -3.44 -16.24 19.71
CA ILE A 777 -3.89 -14.84 19.87
C ILE A 777 -3.11 -13.93 18.93
N GLY A 778 -1.78 -14.11 18.84
CA GLY A 778 -0.92 -13.34 17.93
C GLY A 778 -1.34 -13.44 16.47
N LEU A 779 -1.65 -14.66 16.00
CA LEU A 779 -2.12 -14.91 14.64
C LEU A 779 -3.52 -14.32 14.41
N LYS A 780 -4.43 -14.41 15.38
CA LYS A 780 -5.79 -13.86 15.26
C LYS A 780 -5.82 -12.34 15.15
N TYR A 781 -5.04 -11.67 16.00
CA TYR A 781 -5.01 -10.22 16.10
C TYR A 781 -3.85 -9.60 15.31
N ALA A 782 -3.28 -10.31 14.34
CA ALA A 782 -2.17 -9.85 13.52
C ALA A 782 -2.47 -8.51 12.83
N GLY A 783 -1.64 -7.49 13.10
CA GLY A 783 -1.78 -6.15 12.52
C GLY A 783 -3.05 -5.39 12.92
N THR A 784 -3.77 -5.81 13.96
CA THR A 784 -5.01 -5.14 14.43
C THR A 784 -4.75 -4.01 15.42
N ARG A 785 -3.59 -4.00 16.11
CA ARG A 785 -3.28 -3.07 17.20
C ARG A 785 -4.32 -3.11 18.34
N ASN A 786 -4.85 -4.29 18.65
CA ASN A 786 -5.75 -4.46 19.80
C ASN A 786 -4.98 -4.29 21.13
N GLY A 787 -5.46 -3.37 21.99
CA GLY A 787 -4.86 -3.08 23.30
C GLY A 787 -4.93 -4.25 24.28
N GLU A 788 -6.07 -4.94 24.37
CA GLU A 788 -6.26 -6.05 25.30
C GLU A 788 -5.30 -7.22 25.01
N ALA A 789 -5.19 -7.58 23.72
CA ALA A 789 -4.27 -8.62 23.27
C ALA A 789 -2.80 -8.23 23.52
N GLN A 790 -2.48 -6.95 23.35
CA GLN A 790 -1.13 -6.42 23.60
C GLN A 790 -0.77 -6.49 25.09
N GLU A 791 -1.66 -6.06 25.99
CA GLU A 791 -1.45 -6.09 27.42
C GLU A 791 -1.32 -7.52 27.94
N LEU A 792 -2.21 -8.43 27.53
CA LEU A 792 -2.17 -9.83 27.93
C LEU A 792 -0.85 -10.50 27.52
N LEU A 793 -0.45 -10.38 26.25
CA LEU A 793 0.81 -10.96 25.76
C LEU A 793 2.03 -10.31 26.42
N TYR A 794 1.97 -9.02 26.74
CA TYR A 794 3.04 -8.34 27.49
C TYR A 794 3.14 -8.89 28.93
N CYS A 795 2.01 -9.10 29.61
CA CYS A 795 1.98 -9.72 30.94
C CYS A 795 2.63 -11.11 30.93
N TYR A 796 2.30 -11.96 29.96
CA TYR A 796 2.93 -13.29 29.82
C TYR A 796 4.42 -13.20 29.45
N ALA A 797 4.83 -12.24 28.61
CA ALA A 797 6.24 -12.03 28.30
C ALA A 797 7.03 -11.60 29.55
N VAL A 798 6.50 -10.67 30.35
CA VAL A 798 7.13 -10.25 31.61
C VAL A 798 7.14 -11.39 32.62
N TYR A 799 6.08 -12.21 32.67
CA TYR A 799 6.01 -13.38 33.52
C TYR A 799 7.12 -14.40 33.19
N PHE A 800 7.26 -14.83 31.94
CA PHE A 800 8.35 -15.74 31.54
C PHE A 800 9.73 -15.13 31.78
N LEU A 801 9.86 -13.81 31.58
CA LEU A 801 11.11 -13.11 31.90
C LEU A 801 11.41 -13.12 33.40
N SER A 802 10.39 -12.96 34.26
CA SER A 802 10.52 -12.97 35.72
C SER A 802 10.94 -14.33 36.27
N GLU A 803 10.53 -15.43 35.63
CA GLU A 803 10.95 -16.79 35.99
C GLU A 803 12.42 -17.08 35.61
N ILE A 804 12.91 -16.46 34.52
CA ILE A 804 14.32 -16.58 34.08
C ILE A 804 15.23 -15.68 34.93
N LYS A 805 14.78 -14.46 35.23
CA LYS A 805 15.47 -13.51 36.10
C LYS A 805 14.44 -12.84 37.01
N PRO A 806 14.55 -12.97 38.35
CA PRO A 806 13.60 -12.33 39.25
C PRO A 806 13.73 -10.81 39.14
N ILE A 807 12.80 -10.18 38.42
CA ILE A 807 12.65 -8.73 38.32
C ILE A 807 11.62 -8.32 39.37
N SER A 808 11.88 -7.25 40.12
CA SER A 808 11.01 -6.70 41.18
C SER A 808 9.74 -5.99 40.64
N VAL A 809 9.13 -6.51 39.57
CA VAL A 809 7.85 -6.00 39.04
C VAL A 809 6.73 -6.79 39.71
N ALA A 810 5.68 -6.09 40.16
CA ALA A 810 4.49 -6.68 40.74
C ALA A 810 3.74 -7.52 39.70
N VAL A 811 4.15 -8.77 39.51
CA VAL A 811 3.39 -9.76 38.74
C VAL A 811 2.12 -10.09 39.53
N THR A 812 0.97 -10.07 38.85
CA THR A 812 -0.33 -10.42 39.43
C THR A 812 -0.24 -11.78 40.12
N SER A 813 -0.77 -11.88 41.34
CA SER A 813 -0.67 -13.02 42.26
C SER A 813 -1.27 -14.35 41.78
N SER A 814 -1.78 -14.42 40.54
CA SER A 814 -2.49 -15.58 39.98
C SER A 814 -1.59 -16.61 39.29
N LEU A 815 -0.44 -16.24 38.73
CA LEU A 815 0.41 -17.15 37.94
C LEU A 815 1.32 -18.04 38.84
N PRO A 816 1.61 -19.30 38.45
CA PRO A 816 2.48 -20.18 39.23
C PRO A 816 3.93 -19.64 39.27
N LYS A 817 4.67 -19.88 40.35
CA LYS A 817 6.06 -19.39 40.51
C LYS A 817 7.01 -20.57 40.71
N GLY A 818 8.25 -20.45 40.24
CA GLY A 818 9.28 -21.48 40.43
C GLY A 818 9.34 -22.53 39.33
N LEU A 819 8.86 -22.20 38.12
CA LEU A 819 8.91 -23.10 36.95
C LEU A 819 10.36 -23.37 36.52
N SER A 820 11.27 -22.42 36.77
CA SER A 820 12.69 -22.54 36.42
C SER A 820 13.44 -23.64 37.15
N LYS A 821 12.87 -24.22 38.21
CA LYS A 821 13.43 -25.40 38.90
C LYS A 821 13.22 -26.71 38.13
N TYR A 822 12.16 -26.77 37.31
CA TYR A 822 11.68 -28.01 36.67
C TYR A 822 11.77 -27.99 35.14
N VAL A 823 12.17 -26.87 34.54
CA VAL A 823 12.26 -26.72 33.07
C VAL A 823 13.60 -26.13 32.69
N ASP A 824 14.16 -26.72 31.63
CA ASP A 824 15.35 -26.20 30.97
C ASP A 824 15.19 -24.72 30.61
N ARG A 825 16.22 -23.96 30.97
CA ARG A 825 16.28 -22.54 30.64
C ARG A 825 16.13 -22.26 29.15
N GLY A 826 16.62 -23.14 28.27
CA GLY A 826 16.49 -22.99 26.82
C GLY A 826 15.03 -23.03 26.33
N THR A 827 14.21 -23.89 26.95
CA THR A 827 12.78 -24.00 26.64
C THR A 827 12.03 -22.75 27.11
N LEU A 828 12.31 -22.25 28.32
CA LEU A 828 11.73 -21.00 28.83
C LEU A 828 12.11 -19.78 27.97
N GLU A 829 13.37 -19.68 27.55
CA GLU A 829 13.82 -18.61 26.65
C GLU A 829 13.11 -18.72 25.29
N THR A 830 12.96 -19.92 24.73
CA THR A 830 12.24 -20.12 23.46
C THR A 830 10.79 -19.66 23.57
N CYS A 831 10.08 -20.08 24.63
CA CYS A 831 8.70 -19.67 24.89
C CYS A 831 8.55 -18.17 25.08
N LEU A 832 9.43 -17.54 25.86
CA LEU A 832 9.47 -16.08 26.01
C LEU A 832 9.57 -15.37 24.64
N HIS A 833 10.50 -15.80 23.80
CA HIS A 833 10.73 -15.16 22.50
C HIS A 833 9.59 -15.40 21.50
N LEU A 834 8.92 -16.56 21.55
CA LEU A 834 7.72 -16.83 20.75
C LEU A 834 6.52 -15.98 21.17
N VAL A 835 6.33 -15.75 22.47
CA VAL A 835 5.30 -14.82 22.98
C VAL A 835 5.62 -13.38 22.56
N VAL A 836 6.88 -12.96 22.65
CA VAL A 836 7.33 -11.62 22.23
C VAL A 836 7.20 -11.42 20.71
N LEU A 837 7.46 -12.46 19.92
CA LEU A 837 7.24 -12.44 18.48
C LEU A 837 5.75 -12.26 18.17
N SER A 838 4.88 -12.97 18.91
CA SER A 838 3.42 -12.88 18.78
C SER A 838 2.88 -11.51 19.19
N LEU A 839 3.41 -10.91 20.27
CA LEU A 839 3.15 -9.52 20.66
C LEU A 839 3.50 -8.53 19.53
N SER A 840 4.62 -8.78 18.84
CA SER A 840 5.07 -7.94 17.72
C SER A 840 4.22 -8.12 16.46
N VAL A 841 3.65 -9.31 16.24
CA VAL A 841 2.69 -9.57 15.16
C VAL A 841 1.36 -8.82 15.38
N VAL A 842 0.86 -8.76 16.62
CA VAL A 842 -0.34 -7.96 16.97
C VAL A 842 -0.09 -6.47 16.70
N MET A 843 1.07 -5.99 17.13
CA MET A 843 1.48 -4.58 17.01
C MET A 843 2.26 -4.28 15.72
N ALA A 844 2.15 -5.14 14.70
CA ALA A 844 2.94 -5.03 13.48
C ALA A 844 2.72 -3.68 12.78
N GLY A 845 3.83 -3.05 12.38
CA GLY A 845 3.85 -1.74 11.73
C GLY A 845 3.49 -0.56 12.64
N SER A 846 3.08 -0.78 13.89
CA SER A 846 2.60 0.30 14.78
C SER A 846 3.73 1.19 15.34
N GLY A 847 4.91 0.62 15.60
CA GLY A 847 6.01 1.26 16.32
C GLY A 847 5.74 1.49 17.81
N HIS A 848 4.98 0.60 18.47
CA HIS A 848 4.61 0.73 19.89
C HIS A 848 5.82 0.79 20.84
N LEU A 849 5.88 1.83 21.68
CA LEU A 849 7.08 2.16 22.45
C LEU A 849 7.37 1.17 23.59
N GLN A 850 6.35 0.73 24.33
CA GLN A 850 6.54 -0.21 25.45
C GLN A 850 7.05 -1.57 24.96
N THR A 851 6.47 -2.07 23.88
CA THR A 851 6.93 -3.29 23.19
C THR A 851 8.35 -3.11 22.68
N PHE A 852 8.68 -1.96 22.11
CA PHE A 852 10.03 -1.67 21.64
C PHE A 852 11.07 -1.62 22.78
N ARG A 853 10.72 -1.07 23.94
CA ARG A 853 11.59 -1.05 25.13
C ARG A 853 11.90 -2.48 25.61
N LEU A 854 10.90 -3.35 25.64
CA LEU A 854 11.09 -4.78 25.97
C LEU A 854 12.02 -5.46 24.96
N LEU A 855 11.78 -5.27 23.66
CA LEU A 855 12.64 -5.83 22.60
C LEU A 855 14.08 -5.33 22.68
N ARG A 856 14.27 -4.03 22.96
CA ARG A 856 15.60 -3.44 23.15
C ARG A 856 16.30 -4.06 24.36
N TYR A 857 15.58 -4.27 25.46
CA TYR A 857 16.12 -4.95 26.64
C TYR A 857 16.54 -6.38 26.31
N LEU A 858 15.66 -7.20 25.72
CA LEU A 858 15.95 -8.59 25.34
C LEU A 858 17.16 -8.70 24.40
N ARG A 859 17.27 -7.76 23.46
CA ARG A 859 18.40 -7.66 22.53
C ARG A 859 19.73 -7.31 23.20
N SER A 860 19.69 -6.53 24.28
CA SER A 860 20.88 -6.07 25.01
C SER A 860 21.45 -7.08 26.01
N ARG A 861 20.73 -8.17 26.30
CA ARG A 861 21.17 -9.21 27.23
C ARG A 861 22.51 -9.81 26.76
N SER A 862 23.45 -9.90 27.70
CA SER A 862 24.81 -10.41 27.45
C SER A 862 24.83 -11.94 27.40
N SER A 863 25.74 -12.53 26.63
CA SER A 863 25.97 -13.98 26.60
C SER A 863 26.41 -14.55 27.96
N ALA A 864 26.98 -13.72 28.83
CA ALA A 864 27.33 -14.08 30.20
C ALA A 864 26.10 -14.47 31.05
N ASP A 865 24.91 -14.01 30.65
CA ASP A 865 23.69 -14.34 31.36
C ASP A 865 23.15 -15.73 31.00
N GLY A 866 23.51 -16.40 29.89
CA GLY A 866 22.99 -17.72 29.50
C GLY A 866 22.93 -17.98 27.98
N HIS A 867 22.52 -19.19 27.57
CA HIS A 867 22.46 -19.70 26.17
C HIS A 867 21.66 -18.80 25.20
N ILE A 868 22.31 -17.80 24.63
CA ILE A 868 21.77 -17.05 23.50
C ILE A 868 22.04 -17.86 22.22
N SER A 869 21.03 -18.56 21.72
CA SER A 869 21.08 -19.26 20.44
C SER A 869 20.79 -18.33 19.26
N TYR A 870 21.22 -18.73 18.07
CA TYR A 870 20.94 -18.00 16.82
C TYR A 870 19.43 -17.81 16.61
N GLY A 871 18.62 -18.85 16.84
CA GLY A 871 17.17 -18.81 16.68
C GLY A 871 16.47 -17.79 17.59
N ILE A 872 16.95 -17.63 18.83
CA ILE A 872 16.43 -16.61 19.76
C ILE A 872 16.72 -15.21 19.22
N GLN A 873 17.94 -14.95 18.73
CA GLN A 873 18.30 -13.66 18.13
C GLN A 873 17.52 -13.38 16.84
N MET A 874 17.24 -14.42 16.05
CA MET A 874 16.33 -14.34 14.91
C MET A 874 14.93 -13.90 15.32
N ALA A 875 14.35 -14.49 16.37
CA ALA A 875 13.02 -14.12 16.85
C ALA A 875 12.98 -12.65 17.31
N VAL A 876 13.99 -12.18 18.06
CA VAL A 876 14.09 -10.76 18.48
C VAL A 876 14.25 -9.82 17.28
N SER A 877 15.11 -10.18 16.33
CA SER A 877 15.35 -9.42 15.10
C SER A 877 14.07 -9.27 14.28
N LEU A 878 13.36 -10.38 14.02
CA LEU A 878 12.07 -10.40 13.33
C LEU A 878 11.01 -9.60 14.10
N ALA A 879 10.95 -9.74 15.43
CA ALA A 879 10.01 -9.00 16.26
C ALA A 879 10.20 -7.47 16.16
N ILE A 880 11.46 -6.99 16.18
CA ILE A 880 11.78 -5.58 15.94
C ILE A 880 11.37 -5.17 14.51
N GLY A 881 11.69 -6.00 13.52
CA GLY A 881 11.33 -5.77 12.12
C GLY A 881 9.82 -5.69 11.89
N PHE A 882 9.03 -6.56 12.53
CA PHE A 882 7.57 -6.55 12.43
C PHE A 882 6.95 -5.35 13.11
N LEU A 883 7.47 -4.93 14.27
CA LEU A 883 6.98 -3.74 14.96
C LEU A 883 7.08 -2.48 14.08
N PHE A 884 8.11 -2.41 13.23
CA PHE A 884 8.37 -1.34 12.27
C PHE A 884 8.27 -1.80 10.82
N LEU A 885 7.36 -2.74 10.53
CA LEU A 885 7.22 -3.35 9.21
C LEU A 885 7.09 -2.30 8.08
N GLY A 886 8.00 -2.34 7.10
CA GLY A 886 8.09 -1.33 6.03
C GLY A 886 8.19 0.10 6.55
N ALA A 887 8.98 0.33 7.61
CA ALA A 887 9.08 1.57 8.38
C ALA A 887 7.73 2.08 8.94
N GLY A 888 6.76 1.17 9.13
CA GLY A 888 5.39 1.45 9.55
C GLY A 888 4.40 1.60 8.40
N LEU A 889 4.83 1.58 7.15
CA LEU A 889 3.93 1.72 5.99
C LEU A 889 3.07 0.47 5.75
N ARG A 890 3.45 -0.67 6.33
CA ARG A 890 2.80 -1.97 6.13
C ARG A 890 2.41 -2.62 7.45
N THR A 891 1.39 -3.48 7.37
CA THR A 891 0.90 -4.31 8.48
C THR A 891 0.58 -5.71 7.98
N PHE A 892 0.33 -6.65 8.87
CA PHE A 892 -0.15 -7.99 8.48
C PHE A 892 -1.64 -8.02 8.22
N SER A 893 -2.06 -8.99 7.40
CA SER A 893 -3.47 -9.30 7.17
C SER A 893 -3.88 -10.63 7.77
N THR A 894 -5.18 -10.76 8.01
CA THR A 894 -5.79 -11.95 8.63
C THR A 894 -6.55 -12.80 7.60
N CYS A 895 -6.26 -12.64 6.31
CA CYS A 895 -6.76 -13.51 5.25
C CYS A 895 -6.25 -14.95 5.47
N ASN A 896 -6.99 -15.97 4.99
CA ASN A 896 -6.59 -17.37 5.18
C ASN A 896 -5.19 -17.65 4.62
N SER A 897 -4.93 -17.08 3.44
CA SER A 897 -3.65 -17.11 2.73
C SER A 897 -2.51 -16.42 3.49
N ALA A 898 -2.81 -15.33 4.21
CA ALA A 898 -1.85 -14.59 5.01
C ALA A 898 -1.53 -15.30 6.33
N ILE A 899 -2.56 -15.84 7.01
CA ILE A 899 -2.38 -16.63 8.23
C ILE A 899 -1.57 -17.91 7.93
N ALA A 900 -1.82 -18.57 6.81
CA ALA A 900 -1.03 -19.72 6.39
C ALA A 900 0.45 -19.35 6.19
N ALA A 901 0.71 -18.26 5.48
CA ALA A 901 2.08 -17.77 5.28
C ALA A 901 2.75 -17.35 6.60
N LEU A 902 2.01 -16.73 7.53
CA LEU A 902 2.52 -16.37 8.86
C LEU A 902 2.83 -17.61 9.71
N LEU A 903 1.95 -18.62 9.72
CA LEU A 903 2.20 -19.86 10.47
C LEU A 903 3.49 -20.54 9.98
N ILE A 904 3.66 -20.62 8.66
CA ILE A 904 4.84 -21.23 8.05
C ILE A 904 6.09 -20.40 8.36
N ALA A 905 6.04 -19.07 8.21
CA ALA A 905 7.18 -18.19 8.51
C ALA A 905 7.56 -18.16 10.00
N LEU A 906 6.56 -18.27 10.89
CA LEU A 906 6.72 -18.19 12.35
C LEU A 906 6.65 -19.56 13.01
N TYR A 907 6.97 -20.63 12.27
CA TYR A 907 7.00 -21.98 12.81
C TYR A 907 7.80 -22.02 14.14
N PRO A 908 7.20 -22.51 15.24
CA PRO A 908 7.68 -22.21 16.59
C PRO A 908 9.02 -22.89 16.96
N ARG A 909 9.49 -23.88 16.19
CA ARG A 909 10.84 -24.44 16.38
C ARG A 909 11.88 -23.53 15.76
N LEU A 910 12.69 -22.89 16.61
CA LEU A 910 13.77 -21.97 16.20
C LEU A 910 15.07 -22.74 15.94
N PRO A 911 15.89 -22.32 14.96
CA PRO A 911 17.16 -22.99 14.64
C PRO A 911 18.19 -22.78 15.74
N THR A 912 18.98 -23.82 16.03
CA THR A 912 20.05 -23.77 17.03
C THR A 912 21.26 -22.97 16.53
N GLY A 913 21.59 -23.11 15.24
CA GLY A 913 22.68 -22.44 14.56
C GLY A 913 22.30 -21.87 13.19
N PRO A 914 23.20 -21.11 12.55
CA PRO A 914 22.97 -20.42 11.28
C PRO A 914 22.73 -21.37 10.10
N ASN A 915 23.27 -22.59 10.11
CA ASN A 915 23.06 -23.59 9.05
C ASN A 915 22.07 -24.70 9.47
N ASP A 916 21.41 -24.54 10.63
CA ASP A 916 20.45 -25.53 11.11
C ASP A 916 19.15 -25.41 10.31
N ASN A 917 18.88 -26.42 9.48
CA ASN A 917 17.66 -26.57 8.69
C ASN A 917 16.90 -27.85 9.05
N ARG A 918 17.24 -28.50 10.18
CA ARG A 918 16.73 -29.83 10.55
C ARG A 918 15.21 -29.90 10.65
N CYS A 919 14.60 -28.97 11.40
CA CYS A 919 13.15 -28.97 11.65
C CYS A 919 12.39 -28.07 10.67
N HIS A 920 13.05 -27.08 10.08
CA HIS A 920 12.42 -26.06 9.25
C HIS A 920 13.45 -25.34 8.38
N LEU A 921 13.17 -25.25 7.08
CA LEU A 921 14.05 -24.56 6.14
C LEU A 921 14.07 -23.05 6.40
N GLN A 922 15.25 -22.45 6.57
CA GLN A 922 15.38 -21.04 6.91
C GLN A 922 14.82 -20.08 5.83
N ALA A 923 14.80 -20.47 4.56
CA ALA A 923 14.19 -19.68 3.49
C ALA A 923 12.70 -19.37 3.74
N PHE A 924 11.98 -20.29 4.39
CA PHE A 924 10.55 -20.14 4.69
C PHE A 924 10.27 -19.02 5.70
N ARG A 925 11.27 -18.59 6.48
CA ARG A 925 11.16 -17.46 7.41
C ARG A 925 10.82 -16.15 6.71
N HIS A 926 11.09 -16.01 5.41
CA HIS A 926 10.73 -14.82 4.64
C HIS A 926 9.29 -14.82 4.12
N LEU A 927 8.55 -15.95 4.23
CA LEU A 927 7.17 -16.07 3.74
C LEU A 927 6.18 -15.09 4.39
N TYR A 928 6.54 -14.44 5.52
CA TYR A 928 5.73 -13.37 6.12
C TYR A 928 5.42 -12.24 5.13
N VAL A 929 6.28 -12.01 4.12
CA VAL A 929 6.07 -10.97 3.08
C VAL A 929 4.75 -11.18 2.36
N LEU A 930 4.35 -12.44 2.12
CA LEU A 930 3.07 -12.79 1.48
C LEU A 930 1.84 -12.46 2.34
N ALA A 931 2.03 -12.19 3.63
CA ALA A 931 0.99 -11.79 4.56
C ALA A 931 0.92 -10.27 4.78
N THR A 932 1.79 -9.49 4.13
CA THR A 932 1.85 -8.04 4.32
C THR A 932 0.88 -7.28 3.42
N GLU A 933 0.26 -6.24 3.96
CA GLU A 933 -0.62 -5.31 3.26
C GLU A 933 -0.21 -3.86 3.55
N SER A 934 -0.41 -2.98 2.57
CA SER A 934 -0.28 -1.53 2.77
C SER A 934 -1.62 -0.98 3.28
N ARG A 935 -1.69 -0.68 4.58
CA ARG A 935 -2.88 -0.09 5.22
C ARG A 935 -2.68 1.36 5.67
N TRP A 936 -1.48 1.90 5.45
CA TRP A 936 -1.20 3.28 5.80
C TRP A 936 -1.85 4.23 4.80
N VAL A 937 -2.65 5.16 5.32
CA VAL A 937 -3.32 6.20 4.54
C VAL A 937 -2.66 7.53 4.86
N GLN A 938 -2.03 8.14 3.85
CA GLN A 938 -1.47 9.47 3.94
C GLN A 938 -2.41 10.48 3.29
N GLN A 939 -2.80 11.51 4.04
CA GLN A 939 -3.51 12.66 3.50
C GLN A 939 -2.50 13.71 3.08
N TRP A 940 -2.54 14.10 1.81
CA TRP A 940 -1.71 15.16 1.26
C TRP A 940 -2.55 16.42 1.11
N MET A 941 -2.04 17.57 1.54
CA MET A 941 -2.64 18.84 1.13
C MET A 941 -2.37 19.05 -0.36
N LEU A 942 -3.43 19.21 -1.16
CA LEU A 942 -3.37 19.35 -2.62
C LEU A 942 -2.40 20.43 -3.11
N THR A 943 -2.28 21.54 -2.37
CA THR A 943 -1.32 22.61 -2.65
C THR A 943 0.13 22.12 -2.65
N GLN A 944 0.47 21.19 -1.76
CA GLN A 944 1.79 20.54 -1.71
C GLN A 944 1.91 19.41 -2.74
N ALA A 945 0.82 18.68 -3.02
CA ALA A 945 0.81 17.60 -4.02
C ALA A 945 1.04 18.11 -5.44
N TYR A 946 0.53 19.30 -5.79
CA TYR A 946 0.81 19.94 -7.08
C TYR A 946 2.27 20.35 -7.23
N GLN A 947 2.92 20.85 -6.17
CA GLN A 947 4.36 21.13 -6.19
C GLN A 947 5.18 19.84 -6.36
N PHE A 948 4.80 18.76 -5.66
CA PHE A 948 5.48 17.47 -5.74
C PHE A 948 5.33 16.81 -7.13
N MET A 949 4.13 16.84 -7.71
CA MET A 949 3.89 16.32 -9.07
C MET A 949 4.54 17.18 -10.17
N ARG A 950 4.79 18.47 -9.92
CA ARG A 950 5.51 19.35 -10.85
C ARG A 950 7.03 19.20 -10.75
N LEU A 951 7.54 18.66 -9.64
CA LEU A 951 8.95 18.26 -9.46
C LEU A 951 9.24 16.85 -10.00
N LEU A 952 8.21 16.00 -10.13
CA LEU A 952 8.31 14.63 -10.66
C LEU A 952 8.08 14.54 -12.19
N LYS A 953 7.65 15.62 -12.84
CA LYS A 953 7.64 15.78 -14.29
C LYS A 953 8.84 16.61 -14.70
#